data_AF-A0A0K1ERB1-F1
#
_entry.id   AF-A0A0K1ERB1-F1
#
_cell.length_a   1.000
_cell.length_b   1.000
_cell.length_c   1.000
_cell.angle_alpha   90.00
_cell.angle_beta   90.00
_cell.angle_gamma   90.00
#
_symmetry.space_group_name_H-M   'P 1'
#
loop_
_entity.id
_entity.type
_entity.pdbx_description
1 polymer ?
#
loop_
_entity_poly.entity_id
_entity_poly.type
_entity_poly.pdbx_seq_one_letter_code
_entity_poly.pdbx_strand_id
1 'polypeptide(L)'
;MTKVLVFESDPAFAGELRTELGRLGCSVQVVDDGNVGLQAASTERPDLILLSIELPRMNGFSVCNKLKKDPQLKDIPLLIMSSESSEETFEQHRKLRTRADDYVRKPIAFGELLEHIRALVPLGASEDEAEPIMIDEAEMLEADMLEPDEDDEEDSAEPTMITKLQFDEHGVASVASAPIAPKSSPTSAPVPPPPPVSAPPPPPVSAPPPVSAPPPPPVVAPPPPPVVASAPPPVSSAPSGSGPRSISGPPSGSDGRPPLRSMQGDELDEFIGGAFERIMTDEDERPSATPIGNAAPSAAPPAAGSSPGAPSVASSEPSGAPRPSVELVEIERLRGELDRSKADVVRLSKEVASSQASALRLEGELSRASEAGGESSRLRREVDELKARLAAGAAKPGATSSREFLDLREALNKKDKEILGLRDQMSRKEKELLDARDQSLALEREKADQVDRILELERAREELDALVGALRADKELAAKRADDFKARGEKLQGQLTARDGELSAARQAMVDAEQAHTQALRDAQEDQSKALAAAEEAARREVEAAVGTERQVAAVAREEASQAHRAELERLSAEHAGQIQQEKAAHGATVEALREEHAGDLAKLRGEHATAVEGLRGEHAGEIERLRGEHAGEIDGLRREHAGETERLRGEHTGEVERLRGEHAGEIDGLRREHAGETERLRGEHAAGLEALRSEHGAALDALRSEHATAFEGLRSESVAALDGLRREHAGEIEQLRSEQVLTVDTLRTEHANALEAQRQEHGATVARLEGEHAAALDRLRGEHAESVASRISEHQAELDELRAEHLAELDSLRAEHGRALQAERSAHAARERELGEERERATRALEDGHAAKLAEVEAQAADRLQQAEARAAQELADLRATSEAELGQREAAWASARETLEATLRSTSDELSVRTADLTQRTEERDRLQGALDERTLQLEHTRGQLERSEEQGRELREQLATRTEERTALQAQTEQQASELAIERRRLEKARIKWGDDRASLERARQALAAAMEQIQEAEARPIE
;
A
#
# COMPACT_ATOMS: atom_id res chain seq x y z
N MET A 1 -46.81 20.36 41.58
CA MET A 1 -45.88 21.51 41.57
C MET A 1 -46.17 22.23 40.27
N THR A 2 -46.75 23.42 40.35
CA THR A 2 -47.30 24.13 39.19
C THR A 2 -46.17 24.66 38.33
N LYS A 3 -46.17 24.36 37.02
CA LYS A 3 -45.24 24.94 36.05
C LYS A 3 -45.76 26.28 35.55
N VAL A 4 -44.97 27.34 35.67
CA VAL A 4 -45.28 28.66 35.14
C VAL A 4 -44.22 29.06 34.12
N LEU A 5 -44.65 29.40 32.91
CA LEU A 5 -43.78 29.98 31.88
C LEU A 5 -44.04 31.49 31.80
N VAL A 6 -43.00 32.28 32.02
CA VAL A 6 -43.04 33.74 32.06
C VAL A 6 -42.28 34.30 30.86
N PHE A 7 -42.99 34.97 29.96
CA PHE A 7 -42.40 35.76 28.89
C PHE A 7 -42.24 37.20 29.38
N GLU A 8 -41.02 37.62 29.66
CA GLU A 8 -40.73 38.95 30.20
C GLU A 8 -39.33 39.40 29.78
N SER A 9 -39.19 40.66 29.39
CA SER A 9 -37.91 41.21 28.93
C SER A 9 -37.25 42.20 29.90
N ASP A 10 -37.97 42.65 30.93
CA ASP A 10 -37.34 43.32 32.08
C ASP A 10 -36.73 42.26 33.03
N PRO A 11 -35.39 42.19 33.17
CA PRO A 11 -34.75 41.23 34.07
C PRO A 11 -35.04 41.49 35.55
N ALA A 12 -35.42 42.71 35.95
CA ALA A 12 -35.78 43.02 37.33
C ALA A 12 -37.14 42.41 37.69
N PHE A 13 -38.20 42.80 36.97
CA PHE A 13 -39.54 42.25 37.17
C PHE A 13 -39.59 40.72 36.93
N ALA A 14 -38.87 40.21 35.93
CA ALA A 14 -38.76 38.75 35.71
C ALA A 14 -38.07 38.01 36.88
N GLY A 15 -37.09 38.65 37.52
CA GLY A 15 -36.42 38.13 38.72
C GLY A 15 -37.33 38.11 39.95
N GLU A 16 -38.15 39.15 40.13
CA GLU A 16 -39.18 39.24 41.16
C GLU A 16 -40.23 38.13 40.99
N LEU A 17 -40.86 38.04 39.80
CA LEU A 17 -41.84 37.00 39.48
C LEU A 17 -41.31 35.58 39.71
N ARG A 18 -40.06 35.31 39.29
CA ARG A 18 -39.40 34.02 39.51
C ARG A 18 -39.17 33.71 40.99
N THR A 19 -38.88 34.73 41.79
CA THR A 19 -38.62 34.58 43.23
C THR A 19 -39.90 34.33 44.01
N GLU A 20 -40.92 35.16 43.83
CA GLU A 20 -42.15 35.08 44.63
C GLU A 20 -43.05 33.90 44.24
N LEU A 21 -43.22 33.61 42.93
CA LEU A 21 -43.89 32.38 42.51
C LEU A 21 -43.08 31.13 42.90
N GLY A 22 -41.75 31.23 42.98
CA GLY A 22 -40.88 30.18 43.50
C GLY A 22 -41.12 29.89 44.98
N ARG A 23 -41.31 30.92 45.83
CA ARG A 23 -41.71 30.76 47.24
C ARG A 23 -43.07 30.08 47.38
N LEU A 24 -44.01 30.36 46.47
CA LEU A 24 -45.32 29.71 46.37
C LEU A 24 -45.26 28.28 45.80
N GLY A 25 -44.07 27.69 45.66
CA GLY A 25 -43.90 26.30 45.22
C GLY A 25 -44.12 26.07 43.72
N CYS A 26 -44.08 27.12 42.90
CA CYS A 26 -44.13 26.98 41.44
C CYS A 26 -42.74 26.69 40.86
N SER A 27 -42.71 25.90 39.78
CA SER A 27 -41.52 25.75 38.93
C SER A 27 -41.60 26.80 37.83
N VAL A 28 -40.82 27.88 37.98
CA VAL A 28 -40.89 29.06 37.10
C VAL A 28 -39.75 29.05 36.08
N GLN A 29 -40.12 29.10 34.79
CA GLN A 29 -39.22 29.29 33.66
C GLN A 29 -39.43 30.69 33.09
N VAL A 30 -38.35 31.44 32.87
CA VAL A 30 -38.35 32.80 32.32
C VAL A 30 -37.75 32.76 30.92
N VAL A 31 -38.35 33.50 29.97
CA VAL A 31 -37.90 33.66 28.58
C VAL A 31 -38.10 35.10 28.11
N ASP A 32 -37.10 35.65 27.43
CA ASP A 32 -37.10 37.00 26.84
C ASP A 32 -37.48 36.99 25.34
N ASP A 33 -37.11 35.92 24.62
CA ASP A 33 -37.46 35.70 23.20
C ASP A 33 -38.75 34.86 23.07
N GLY A 34 -39.77 35.46 22.44
CA GLY A 34 -41.06 34.81 22.22
C GLY A 34 -41.04 33.55 21.34
N ASN A 35 -40.01 33.33 20.50
CA ASN A 35 -39.86 32.08 19.75
C ASN A 35 -39.26 30.97 20.63
N VAL A 36 -38.29 31.31 21.48
CA VAL A 36 -37.74 30.38 22.49
C VAL A 36 -38.83 29.95 23.45
N GLY A 37 -39.65 30.89 23.93
CA GLY A 37 -40.81 30.60 24.77
C GLY A 37 -41.90 29.77 24.09
N LEU A 38 -42.14 29.93 22.79
CA LEU A 38 -43.06 29.05 22.03
C LEU A 38 -42.53 27.61 21.97
N GLN A 39 -41.23 27.42 21.77
CA GLN A 39 -40.59 26.10 21.78
C GLN A 39 -40.62 25.47 23.18
N ALA A 40 -40.36 26.27 24.22
CA ALA A 40 -40.47 25.85 25.62
C ALA A 40 -41.90 25.42 25.97
N ALA A 41 -42.92 26.24 25.63
CA ALA A 41 -44.33 25.91 25.86
C ALA A 41 -44.75 24.58 25.20
N SER A 42 -44.32 24.35 23.96
CA SER A 42 -44.59 23.11 23.21
C SER A 42 -43.89 21.87 23.82
N THR A 43 -42.70 22.05 24.38
CA THR A 43 -41.86 20.98 24.94
C THR A 43 -42.25 20.62 26.37
N GLU A 44 -42.43 21.64 27.23
CA GLU A 44 -42.57 21.48 28.67
C GLU A 44 -44.02 21.45 29.16
N ARG A 45 -44.95 21.99 28.37
CA ARG A 45 -46.39 22.16 28.67
C ARG A 45 -46.63 22.75 30.06
N PRO A 46 -46.45 24.07 30.24
CA PRO A 46 -46.71 24.72 31.52
C PRO A 46 -48.19 24.68 31.91
N ASP A 47 -48.48 24.76 33.21
CA ASP A 47 -49.83 24.85 33.75
C ASP A 47 -50.40 26.29 33.66
N LEU A 48 -49.51 27.28 33.52
CA LEU A 48 -49.83 28.72 33.39
C LEU A 48 -48.81 29.43 32.50
N ILE A 49 -49.27 30.38 31.69
CA ILE A 49 -48.42 31.29 30.92
C ILE A 49 -48.67 32.74 31.34
N LEU A 50 -47.62 33.43 31.79
CA LEU A 50 -47.61 34.89 31.95
C LEU A 50 -46.90 35.51 30.74
N LEU A 51 -47.50 36.50 30.10
CA LEU A 51 -47.04 37.00 28.80
C LEU A 51 -47.00 38.52 28.72
N SER A 52 -45.79 39.10 28.81
CA SER A 52 -45.53 40.48 28.45
C SER A 52 -45.89 40.75 26.98
N ILE A 53 -46.48 41.92 26.69
CA ILE A 53 -46.65 42.39 25.30
C ILE A 53 -45.35 42.97 24.78
N GLU A 54 -44.66 43.72 25.63
CA GLU A 54 -43.33 44.27 25.41
C GLU A 54 -42.32 43.11 25.44
N LEU A 55 -41.86 42.69 24.25
CA LEU A 55 -40.81 41.70 24.04
C LEU A 55 -39.96 42.13 22.84
N PRO A 56 -38.61 42.04 22.90
CA PRO A 56 -37.69 42.76 22.00
C PRO A 56 -37.67 42.29 20.54
N ARG A 57 -38.42 41.24 20.18
CA ARG A 57 -38.39 40.62 18.83
C ARG A 57 -39.76 40.21 18.27
N MET A 58 -40.79 40.11 19.10
CA MET A 58 -42.13 39.69 18.67
C MET A 58 -43.18 40.11 19.70
N ASN A 59 -44.10 40.98 19.30
CA ASN A 59 -45.21 41.45 20.13
C ASN A 59 -46.00 40.29 20.78
N GLY A 60 -46.24 40.37 22.10
CA GLY A 60 -46.89 39.31 22.87
C GLY A 60 -48.29 38.91 22.39
N PHE A 61 -49.08 39.79 21.77
CA PHE A 61 -50.35 39.40 21.14
C PHE A 61 -50.14 38.38 20.01
N SER A 62 -49.04 38.47 19.26
CA SER A 62 -48.69 37.48 18.24
C SER A 62 -48.25 36.14 18.83
N VAL A 63 -47.61 36.15 20.01
CA VAL A 63 -47.29 34.94 20.77
C VAL A 63 -48.56 34.28 21.29
N CYS A 64 -49.47 35.04 21.92
CA CYS A 64 -50.78 34.56 22.39
C CYS A 64 -51.61 33.95 21.25
N ASN A 65 -51.65 34.62 20.09
CA ASN A 65 -52.35 34.15 18.89
C ASN A 65 -51.75 32.84 18.33
N LYS A 66 -50.43 32.65 18.40
CA LYS A 66 -49.78 31.36 18.07
C LYS A 66 -50.13 30.27 19.10
N LEU A 67 -49.98 30.54 20.40
CA LEU A 67 -50.28 29.59 21.49
C LEU A 67 -51.75 29.13 21.46
N LYS A 68 -52.71 30.06 21.35
CA LYS A 68 -54.15 29.76 21.29
C LYS A 68 -54.61 29.16 19.95
N LYS A 69 -53.73 29.06 18.94
CA LYS A 69 -53.97 28.29 17.70
C LYS A 69 -53.45 26.86 17.76
N ASP A 70 -52.46 26.56 18.60
CA ASP A 70 -51.95 25.20 18.74
C ASP A 70 -52.99 24.31 19.47
N PRO A 71 -53.44 23.18 18.86
CA PRO A 71 -54.41 22.29 19.49
C PRO A 71 -53.98 21.70 20.84
N GLN A 72 -52.68 21.71 21.16
CA GLN A 72 -52.09 21.16 22.39
C GLN A 72 -51.87 22.21 23.48
N LEU A 73 -51.81 23.51 23.12
CA LEU A 73 -51.49 24.62 24.05
C LEU A 73 -52.67 25.58 24.27
N LYS A 74 -53.68 25.57 23.38
CA LYS A 74 -54.85 26.46 23.44
C LYS A 74 -55.63 26.46 24.77
N ASP A 75 -55.64 25.33 25.47
CA ASP A 75 -56.39 25.14 26.71
C ASP A 75 -55.59 25.49 27.97
N ILE A 76 -54.31 25.87 27.83
CA ILE A 76 -53.48 26.36 28.93
C ILE A 76 -53.91 27.80 29.28
N PRO A 77 -54.17 28.13 30.56
CA PRO A 77 -54.43 29.48 31.02
C PRO A 77 -53.29 30.45 30.68
N LEU A 78 -53.65 31.59 30.09
CA LEU A 78 -52.70 32.62 29.65
C LEU A 78 -53.16 33.99 30.15
N LEU A 79 -52.29 34.65 30.91
CA LEU A 79 -52.45 36.02 31.42
C LEU A 79 -51.52 36.96 30.64
N ILE A 80 -52.08 38.01 30.04
CA ILE A 80 -51.32 39.06 29.35
C ILE A 80 -50.96 40.19 30.31
N MET A 81 -49.71 40.65 30.28
CA MET A 81 -49.20 41.79 31.06
C MET A 81 -48.68 42.88 30.12
N SER A 82 -48.90 44.17 30.41
CA SER A 82 -48.30 45.26 29.61
C SER A 82 -48.27 46.60 30.33
N SER A 83 -47.20 47.35 30.16
CA SER A 83 -47.05 48.75 30.61
C SER A 83 -47.65 49.74 29.63
N GLU A 84 -47.50 49.48 28.33
CA GLU A 84 -47.83 50.45 27.26
C GLU A 84 -49.26 50.31 26.72
N SER A 85 -49.92 49.16 26.92
CA SER A 85 -51.26 48.91 26.38
C SER A 85 -52.34 49.72 27.09
N SER A 86 -53.19 50.37 26.30
CA SER A 86 -54.45 50.96 26.77
C SER A 86 -55.47 49.87 27.11
N GLU A 87 -56.43 50.19 27.98
CA GLU A 87 -57.53 49.27 28.32
C GLU A 87 -58.40 48.94 27.10
N GLU A 88 -58.54 49.89 26.15
CA GLU A 88 -59.19 49.62 24.87
C GLU A 88 -58.43 48.56 24.05
N THR A 89 -57.09 48.58 24.07
CA THR A 89 -56.26 47.56 23.40
C THR A 89 -56.51 46.17 23.98
N PHE A 90 -56.65 46.06 25.31
CA PHE A 90 -57.05 44.81 25.97
C PHE A 90 -58.48 44.40 25.60
N GLU A 91 -59.44 45.33 25.56
CA GLU A 91 -60.79 45.04 25.07
C GLU A 91 -60.80 44.53 23.62
N GLN A 92 -60.04 45.16 22.72
CA GLN A 92 -59.92 44.75 21.33
C GLN A 92 -59.37 43.32 21.23
N HIS A 93 -58.36 42.95 22.04
CA HIS A 93 -57.87 41.58 22.11
C HIS A 93 -58.90 40.61 22.75
N ARG A 94 -59.65 41.03 23.79
CA ARG A 94 -60.73 40.24 24.43
C ARG A 94 -61.86 39.88 23.44
N LYS A 95 -62.06 40.68 22.39
CA LYS A 95 -63.03 40.47 21.30
C LYS A 95 -62.55 39.44 20.24
N LEU A 96 -61.29 39.00 20.26
CA LEU A 96 -60.75 37.99 19.34
C LEU A 96 -61.01 36.54 19.78
N ARG A 97 -61.03 35.61 18.81
CA ARG A 97 -61.13 34.16 19.06
C ARG A 97 -59.88 33.53 19.68
N THR A 98 -58.76 34.26 19.70
CA THR A 98 -57.47 33.86 20.31
C THR A 98 -57.12 34.80 21.47
N ARG A 99 -58.12 35.24 22.23
CA ARG A 99 -57.96 36.07 23.42
C ARG A 99 -57.11 35.37 24.49
N ALA A 100 -56.53 36.16 25.38
CA ALA A 100 -56.01 35.66 26.65
C ALA A 100 -57.16 35.35 27.62
N ASP A 101 -56.86 34.62 28.67
CA ASP A 101 -57.84 34.26 29.70
C ASP A 101 -57.96 35.37 30.75
N ASP A 102 -56.86 36.07 31.05
CA ASP A 102 -56.91 37.38 31.73
C ASP A 102 -55.84 38.39 31.27
N TYR A 103 -55.95 39.63 31.74
CA TYR A 103 -55.23 40.82 31.27
C TYR A 103 -54.90 41.76 32.44
N VAL A 104 -53.65 42.18 32.53
CA VAL A 104 -53.07 42.98 33.62
C VAL A 104 -52.25 44.13 33.05
N ARG A 105 -52.36 45.31 33.67
CA ARG A 105 -51.52 46.47 33.35
C ARG A 105 -50.32 46.55 34.30
N LYS A 106 -49.13 46.87 33.79
CA LYS A 106 -47.92 47.19 34.57
C LYS A 106 -47.85 48.71 34.82
N PRO A 107 -47.24 49.19 35.92
CA PRO A 107 -46.80 48.42 37.08
C PRO A 107 -48.00 47.85 37.86
N ILE A 108 -47.82 46.67 38.45
CA ILE A 108 -48.80 46.00 39.32
C ILE A 108 -48.05 45.46 40.55
N ALA A 109 -48.67 45.49 41.73
CA ALA A 109 -48.08 44.87 42.91
C ALA A 109 -48.17 43.33 42.80
N PHE A 110 -47.14 42.59 43.24
CA PHE A 110 -47.15 41.13 43.16
C PHE A 110 -48.39 40.49 43.83
N GLY A 111 -48.89 41.10 44.91
CA GLY A 111 -50.12 40.65 45.60
C GLY A 111 -51.36 40.67 44.70
N GLU A 112 -51.56 41.74 43.92
CA GLU A 112 -52.69 41.89 42.99
C GLU A 112 -52.55 40.91 41.81
N LEU A 113 -51.34 40.80 41.24
CA LEU A 113 -51.06 39.82 40.18
C LEU A 113 -51.29 38.38 40.67
N LEU A 114 -51.00 38.09 41.94
CA LEU A 114 -51.26 36.79 42.56
C LEU A 114 -52.76 36.49 42.67
N GLU A 115 -53.64 37.48 42.82
CA GLU A 115 -55.10 37.26 42.78
C GLU A 115 -55.56 36.83 41.38
N HIS A 116 -55.11 37.53 40.33
CA HIS A 116 -55.36 37.14 38.93
C HIS A 116 -54.84 35.73 38.63
N ILE A 117 -53.64 35.38 39.13
CA ILE A 117 -53.06 34.04 38.97
C ILE A 117 -53.88 32.98 39.71
N ARG A 118 -54.30 33.23 40.96
CA ARG A 118 -55.16 32.34 41.76
C ARG A 118 -56.54 32.12 41.13
N ALA A 119 -57.06 33.10 40.40
CA ALA A 119 -58.32 32.98 39.65
C ALA A 119 -58.19 32.05 38.42
N LEU A 120 -57.00 31.94 37.81
CA LEU A 120 -56.73 31.09 36.65
C LEU A 120 -56.28 29.67 37.02
N VAL A 121 -55.46 29.52 38.06
CA VAL A 121 -54.89 28.22 38.49
C VAL A 121 -54.92 28.09 40.01
N PRO A 122 -55.41 26.96 40.57
CA PRO A 122 -55.39 26.72 42.02
C PRO A 122 -53.96 26.47 42.52
N LEU A 123 -53.29 27.55 42.91
CA LEU A 123 -52.06 27.47 43.71
C LEU A 123 -52.40 26.94 45.12
N GLY A 124 -51.55 26.05 45.64
CA GLY A 124 -51.81 25.37 46.91
C GLY A 124 -51.79 26.34 48.09
N ALA A 125 -52.90 26.45 48.82
CA ALA A 125 -52.94 27.18 50.07
C ALA A 125 -52.15 26.42 51.15
N SER A 126 -51.04 27.00 51.60
CA SER A 126 -50.49 26.72 52.92
C SER A 126 -51.36 27.40 53.97
N GLU A 127 -51.91 26.62 54.91
CA GLU A 127 -52.75 27.12 56.01
C GLU A 127 -51.91 27.83 57.08
N ASP A 128 -51.41 29.04 56.80
CA ASP A 128 -50.73 29.93 57.74
C ASP A 128 -50.97 31.41 57.32
N GLU A 129 -52.24 31.83 57.29
CA GLU A 129 -52.67 33.21 56.99
C GLU A 129 -53.66 33.70 58.06
N ALA A 130 -53.12 34.30 59.13
CA ALA A 130 -53.91 34.92 60.20
C ALA A 130 -53.09 35.87 61.10
N GLU A 131 -52.78 37.08 60.63
CA GLU A 131 -52.95 38.31 61.44
C GLU A 131 -52.98 39.57 60.54
N PRO A 132 -53.72 40.64 60.90
CA PRO A 132 -54.10 41.69 59.95
C PRO A 132 -53.19 42.94 59.97
N ILE A 133 -53.42 43.77 58.95
CA ILE A 133 -52.89 45.14 58.78
C ILE A 133 -52.90 45.95 60.09
N MET A 134 -51.76 46.55 60.41
CA MET A 134 -51.68 47.75 61.25
C MET A 134 -51.00 48.87 60.46
N ILE A 135 -51.61 50.05 60.48
CA ILE A 135 -51.08 51.31 59.96
C ILE A 135 -50.34 52.00 61.12
N ASP A 136 -49.16 52.57 60.86
CA ASP A 136 -48.58 53.61 61.71
C ASP A 136 -48.54 54.92 60.92
N GLU A 137 -49.34 55.90 61.34
CA GLU A 137 -49.46 57.23 60.72
C GLU A 137 -48.34 58.16 61.24
N ALA A 138 -47.24 58.30 60.49
CA ALA A 138 -46.15 59.19 60.91
C ALA A 138 -45.23 59.76 59.81
N GLU A 139 -45.75 60.17 58.64
CA GLU A 139 -45.19 61.31 57.86
C GLU A 139 -46.09 61.71 56.66
N MET A 140 -47.04 62.61 56.92
CA MET A 140 -47.73 63.41 55.90
C MET A 140 -47.96 64.82 56.46
N LEU A 141 -47.21 65.81 55.99
CA LEU A 141 -47.61 67.22 55.94
C LEU A 141 -46.71 67.97 54.93
N GLU A 142 -47.36 68.73 54.05
CA GLU A 142 -46.86 69.97 53.41
C GLU A 142 -45.50 69.95 52.68
N ALA A 143 -45.54 69.76 51.35
CA ALA A 143 -45.16 70.83 50.40
C ALA A 143 -45.38 70.41 48.92
N ASP A 144 -46.53 70.77 48.33
CA ASP A 144 -46.60 71.13 46.91
C ASP A 144 -47.86 71.97 46.60
N MET A 145 -47.70 73.24 46.21
CA MET A 145 -48.76 74.15 45.72
C MET A 145 -48.14 75.39 45.04
N LEU A 146 -48.80 75.85 43.97
CA LEU A 146 -48.58 77.11 43.22
C LEU A 146 -47.23 77.15 42.45
N GLU A 147 -47.19 76.76 41.17
CA GLU A 147 -47.68 77.48 39.97
C GLU A 147 -46.79 78.67 39.54
N PRO A 148 -46.44 78.81 38.24
CA PRO A 148 -45.71 79.95 37.71
C PRO A 148 -46.63 81.05 37.17
N ASP A 149 -46.25 82.32 37.37
CA ASP A 149 -46.84 83.48 36.67
C ASP A 149 -46.17 83.71 35.29
N GLU A 150 -46.84 84.49 34.43
CA GLU A 150 -46.60 84.60 32.97
C GLU A 150 -45.72 85.83 32.56
N ASP A 151 -46.02 86.43 31.40
CA ASP A 151 -45.42 87.63 30.77
C ASP A 151 -44.00 87.45 30.11
N ASP A 152 -43.72 87.85 28.86
CA ASP A 152 -44.56 88.60 27.89
C ASP A 152 -44.16 88.44 26.39
N GLU A 153 -45.18 88.50 25.53
CA GLU A 153 -45.30 88.82 24.08
C GLU A 153 -44.40 88.24 22.94
N GLU A 154 -44.96 88.36 21.72
CA GLU A 154 -44.48 87.93 20.40
C GLU A 154 -43.72 89.05 19.63
N ASP A 155 -43.02 88.71 18.53
CA ASP A 155 -43.46 89.03 17.14
C ASP A 155 -42.29 88.83 16.13
N SER A 156 -42.48 89.27 14.88
CA SER A 156 -41.91 88.70 13.66
C SER A 156 -40.96 89.63 12.88
N ALA A 157 -40.44 89.09 11.78
CA ALA A 157 -39.94 89.75 10.57
C ALA A 157 -38.47 90.24 10.45
N GLU A 158 -37.91 89.79 9.32
CA GLU A 158 -36.79 90.26 8.49
C GLU A 158 -36.90 91.73 7.97
N PRO A 159 -35.95 92.31 7.17
CA PRO A 159 -34.49 92.04 7.02
C PRO A 159 -33.59 93.31 6.76
N THR A 160 -32.28 93.08 6.56
CA THR A 160 -31.29 93.85 5.73
C THR A 160 -30.78 95.25 6.13
N MET A 161 -29.45 95.44 6.07
CA MET A 161 -28.75 96.21 5.00
C MET A 161 -27.23 96.45 5.26
N ILE A 162 -26.40 96.38 4.19
CA ILE A 162 -25.20 97.25 3.89
C ILE A 162 -23.94 97.15 4.83
N THR A 163 -22.68 96.94 4.39
CA THR A 163 -22.07 96.79 3.04
C THR A 163 -20.63 96.21 3.02
N LYS A 164 -20.27 95.59 1.87
CA LYS A 164 -19.00 95.68 1.08
C LYS A 164 -17.70 94.91 1.41
N LEU A 165 -17.16 94.35 0.30
CA LEU A 165 -15.75 94.04 -0.07
C LEU A 165 -15.09 92.86 0.71
N GLN A 166 -14.50 91.83 0.08
CA GLN A 166 -13.42 91.74 -0.95
C GLN A 166 -12.07 92.29 -0.46
N PHE A 167 -10.92 91.64 -0.63
CA PHE A 167 -10.52 90.44 -1.41
C PHE A 167 -9.22 89.84 -0.77
N ASP A 168 -8.93 88.55 -0.98
CA ASP A 168 -7.57 87.92 -1.06
C ASP A 168 -6.57 88.05 0.13
N GLU A 169 -5.41 87.39 0.18
CA GLU A 169 -5.07 85.95 0.03
C GLU A 169 -3.76 85.68 0.84
N HIS A 170 -3.14 84.50 0.70
CA HIS A 170 -2.01 83.95 1.49
C HIS A 170 -0.74 84.83 1.63
N GLY A 171 0.01 84.69 2.76
CA GLY A 171 1.38 85.22 2.86
C GLY A 171 2.15 84.91 4.17
N VAL A 172 3.30 84.21 4.07
CA VAL A 172 4.20 83.81 5.18
C VAL A 172 5.35 84.80 5.47
N ALA A 173 5.99 84.61 6.65
CA ALA A 173 7.42 84.84 6.97
C ALA A 173 7.89 86.13 7.71
N SER A 174 8.09 85.99 9.03
CA SER A 174 9.31 86.17 9.87
C SER A 174 10.50 87.09 9.49
N VAL A 175 11.25 87.51 10.54
CA VAL A 175 12.58 88.21 10.59
C VAL A 175 12.55 89.71 10.20
N ALA A 176 12.81 90.74 11.05
CA ALA A 176 13.66 91.01 12.22
C ALA A 176 15.03 91.68 11.93
N SER A 177 15.43 92.69 12.73
CA SER A 177 16.79 93.29 12.78
C SER A 177 17.01 94.19 14.02
N ALA A 178 18.27 94.41 14.41
CA ALA A 178 18.70 95.18 15.62
C ALA A 178 19.55 96.44 15.20
N PRO A 179 20.66 96.96 15.83
CA PRO A 179 21.58 96.39 16.86
C PRO A 179 22.27 97.34 17.92
N ILE A 180 23.01 96.72 18.88
CA ILE A 180 24.26 97.18 19.61
C ILE A 180 24.22 98.26 20.75
N ALA A 181 24.28 97.77 22.01
CA ALA A 181 25.30 97.90 23.10
C ALA A 181 26.04 99.26 23.41
N PRO A 182 26.59 99.56 24.65
CA PRO A 182 27.29 98.61 25.56
C PRO A 182 27.42 98.84 27.13
N LYS A 183 27.76 97.74 27.86
CA LYS A 183 28.61 97.59 29.10
C LYS A 183 28.22 98.18 30.50
N SER A 184 28.05 97.30 31.52
CA SER A 184 28.91 97.10 32.75
C SER A 184 28.17 96.50 34.00
N SER A 185 28.93 96.05 35.03
CA SER A 185 28.52 95.33 36.29
C SER A 185 29.59 95.59 37.42
N PRO A 186 29.64 95.02 38.68
CA PRO A 186 28.90 93.88 39.34
C PRO A 186 28.66 93.92 40.92
N THR A 187 28.13 92.81 41.52
CA THR A 187 28.48 92.18 42.86
C THR A 187 27.86 92.57 44.27
N SER A 188 27.18 91.57 44.93
CA SER A 188 27.18 91.14 46.38
C SER A 188 26.27 91.69 47.56
N ALA A 189 25.41 90.78 48.13
CA ALA A 189 25.00 90.53 49.57
C ALA A 189 24.28 91.63 50.43
N PRO A 190 23.65 91.38 51.65
CA PRO A 190 23.63 90.22 52.60
C PRO A 190 22.24 89.81 53.26
N VAL A 191 22.23 89.09 54.42
CA VAL A 191 21.12 88.32 55.16
C VAL A 191 21.52 88.17 56.69
N PRO A 192 20.74 87.80 57.78
CA PRO A 192 19.31 87.37 58.06
C PRO A 192 18.53 88.35 59.03
N PRO A 193 17.70 88.03 60.10
CA PRO A 193 17.95 87.20 61.34
C PRO A 193 16.68 86.40 61.95
N PRO A 194 16.23 86.37 63.27
CA PRO A 194 15.64 85.14 63.93
C PRO A 194 14.29 85.23 64.78
N PRO A 195 13.77 84.12 65.43
CA PRO A 195 12.46 84.00 66.15
C PRO A 195 12.52 83.55 67.67
N PRO A 196 11.39 83.13 68.34
CA PRO A 196 11.42 82.49 69.68
C PRO A 196 10.60 81.17 69.92
N VAL A 197 11.31 80.11 70.37
CA VAL A 197 11.09 79.09 71.48
C VAL A 197 9.72 78.37 71.76
N SER A 198 9.81 77.11 72.26
CA SER A 198 8.72 76.15 72.64
C SER A 198 8.73 75.69 74.12
N ALA A 199 7.67 74.99 74.62
CA ALA A 199 7.63 73.94 75.71
C ALA A 199 6.24 73.83 76.42
N PRO A 200 5.91 72.83 77.29
CA PRO A 200 6.14 71.37 77.27
C PRO A 200 4.87 70.48 77.62
N PRO A 201 4.92 69.12 77.53
CA PRO A 201 3.84 68.17 77.91
C PRO A 201 3.96 67.57 79.34
N PRO A 202 2.91 66.96 79.95
CA PRO A 202 2.83 65.47 80.18
C PRO A 202 1.35 64.91 80.42
N PRO A 203 1.09 63.67 80.93
CA PRO A 203 1.41 62.32 80.43
C PRO A 203 0.15 61.36 80.31
N PRO A 204 0.03 60.07 80.80
CA PRO A 204 -0.72 59.00 80.07
C PRO A 204 -1.86 58.31 80.91
N VAL A 205 -2.03 56.97 80.81
CA VAL A 205 -2.95 56.05 81.57
C VAL A 205 -4.36 55.89 80.93
N SER A 206 -4.98 54.71 80.73
CA SER A 206 -4.62 53.29 80.99
C SER A 206 -5.35 52.29 80.05
N ALA A 207 -4.77 51.09 79.86
CA ALA A 207 -5.49 49.80 79.87
C ALA A 207 -5.37 49.17 81.30
N PRO A 208 -6.05 48.08 81.74
CA PRO A 208 -6.70 46.95 81.03
C PRO A 208 -8.15 46.71 81.61
N PRO A 209 -8.76 45.50 81.78
CA PRO A 209 -8.49 44.13 81.29
C PRO A 209 -9.70 43.41 80.60
N PRO A 210 -9.49 42.21 80.00
CA PRO A 210 -10.56 41.36 79.44
C PRO A 210 -11.18 40.43 80.49
N VAL A 211 -12.31 39.75 80.19
CA VAL A 211 -12.68 38.43 80.77
C VAL A 211 -13.86 37.72 80.06
N SER A 212 -13.79 36.37 80.01
CA SER A 212 -14.84 35.34 79.79
C SER A 212 -15.80 35.31 78.58
N ALA A 213 -15.66 34.24 77.79
CA ALA A 213 -16.75 33.27 77.60
C ALA A 213 -16.84 32.35 78.85
N PRO A 214 -17.99 31.71 79.19
CA PRO A 214 -18.49 30.49 78.53
C PRO A 214 -20.06 30.37 78.61
N PRO A 215 -20.75 29.20 78.60
CA PRO A 215 -20.44 27.84 78.11
C PRO A 215 -21.51 27.24 77.14
N PRO A 216 -21.24 26.09 76.46
CA PRO A 216 -22.27 25.12 76.03
C PRO A 216 -22.62 24.16 77.20
N PRO A 217 -23.88 23.70 77.36
CA PRO A 217 -24.33 22.40 76.81
C PRO A 217 -25.89 22.37 76.57
N PRO A 218 -26.59 21.22 76.38
CA PRO A 218 -26.15 19.83 76.23
C PRO A 218 -26.67 19.07 74.99
N VAL A 219 -25.93 17.99 74.65
CA VAL A 219 -26.44 16.88 73.84
C VAL A 219 -27.41 16.03 74.67
N VAL A 220 -28.54 15.61 74.10
CA VAL A 220 -29.41 14.56 74.66
C VAL A 220 -29.78 13.55 73.58
N ALA A 221 -29.55 12.28 73.87
CA ALA A 221 -30.02 11.10 73.12
C ALA A 221 -29.96 9.87 74.05
N PRO A 222 -30.66 8.76 73.75
CA PRO A 222 -31.95 8.60 73.08
C PRO A 222 -33.00 7.96 74.04
N PRO A 223 -34.18 7.53 73.55
CA PRO A 223 -34.58 6.15 73.85
C PRO A 223 -35.24 5.40 72.65
N PRO A 224 -35.38 4.04 72.70
CA PRO A 224 -35.76 3.21 71.54
C PRO A 224 -37.16 2.52 71.72
N PRO A 225 -37.54 1.34 71.17
CA PRO A 225 -38.73 1.23 70.30
C PRO A 225 -39.80 0.19 70.72
N PRO A 226 -40.91 0.11 69.97
CA PRO A 226 -41.45 -1.20 69.52
C PRO A 226 -41.79 -1.22 68.00
N VAL A 227 -41.82 -2.29 67.18
CA VAL A 227 -41.64 -3.77 67.24
C VAL A 227 -42.88 -4.55 66.75
N VAL A 228 -42.69 -5.44 65.74
CA VAL A 228 -43.64 -6.34 65.00
C VAL A 228 -44.80 -5.68 64.20
N ALA A 229 -45.35 -6.22 63.08
CA ALA A 229 -45.15 -7.51 62.39
C ALA A 229 -45.39 -7.53 60.85
N SER A 230 -44.55 -8.32 60.14
CA SER A 230 -44.84 -9.36 59.12
C SER A 230 -45.86 -9.22 57.95
N ALA A 231 -45.35 -9.08 56.70
CA ALA A 231 -45.21 -10.15 55.65
C ALA A 231 -46.44 -10.99 55.13
N PRO A 232 -46.39 -11.73 53.97
CA PRO A 232 -45.63 -11.57 52.71
C PRO A 232 -46.51 -11.68 51.37
N PRO A 233 -46.35 -12.60 50.36
CA PRO A 233 -46.30 -12.23 48.90
C PRO A 233 -47.24 -13.13 48.00
N PRO A 234 -46.98 -13.56 46.71
CA PRO A 234 -46.00 -13.24 45.65
C PRO A 234 -46.50 -13.26 44.14
N VAL A 235 -45.53 -13.26 43.20
CA VAL A 235 -45.47 -13.82 41.79
C VAL A 235 -46.21 -13.22 40.56
N SER A 236 -45.40 -12.76 39.60
CA SER A 236 -45.24 -13.22 38.19
C SER A 236 -46.43 -13.42 37.24
N SER A 237 -46.36 -12.83 36.03
CA SER A 237 -46.49 -13.59 34.75
C SER A 237 -46.10 -12.79 33.48
N ALA A 238 -45.60 -13.54 32.49
CA ALA A 238 -45.53 -13.24 31.05
C ALA A 238 -46.11 -14.50 30.32
N PRO A 239 -46.03 -14.74 28.98
CA PRO A 239 -45.52 -13.93 27.86
C PRO A 239 -46.42 -13.95 26.58
N SER A 240 -46.00 -13.28 25.48
CA SER A 240 -46.12 -13.70 24.05
C SER A 240 -45.88 -12.51 23.08
N GLY A 241 -45.48 -12.67 21.80
CA GLY A 241 -44.80 -13.83 21.19
C GLY A 241 -45.16 -14.22 19.75
N SER A 242 -44.78 -13.44 18.71
CA SER A 242 -44.58 -13.94 17.31
C SER A 242 -44.12 -12.84 16.32
N GLY A 243 -43.18 -13.16 15.40
CA GLY A 243 -42.93 -12.41 14.14
C GLY A 243 -43.50 -13.19 12.94
N PRO A 244 -42.82 -13.31 11.77
CA PRO A 244 -41.68 -12.52 11.22
C PRO A 244 -41.75 -12.29 9.67
N ARG A 245 -40.82 -11.50 9.07
CA ARG A 245 -40.04 -11.80 7.81
C ARG A 245 -39.45 -10.54 7.11
N SER A 246 -38.39 -10.78 6.32
CA SER A 246 -37.51 -9.81 5.63
C SER A 246 -37.83 -9.62 4.13
N ILE A 247 -37.19 -8.65 3.44
CA ILE A 247 -36.47 -8.78 2.13
C ILE A 247 -35.97 -7.42 1.56
N SER A 248 -34.80 -7.44 0.88
CA SER A 248 -34.26 -6.47 -0.11
C SER A 248 -33.74 -5.07 0.31
N GLY A 249 -32.87 -4.52 -0.58
CA GLY A 249 -32.35 -3.14 -0.69
C GLY A 249 -31.93 -2.93 -2.17
N PRO A 250 -30.75 -2.35 -2.47
CA PRO A 250 -30.33 -0.92 -2.50
C PRO A 250 -30.79 -0.22 -3.83
N PRO A 251 -30.25 0.94 -4.37
CA PRO A 251 -29.05 1.73 -3.99
C PRO A 251 -29.09 3.28 -4.15
N SER A 252 -27.91 3.90 -3.91
CA SER A 252 -27.39 5.18 -4.42
C SER A 252 -27.86 6.51 -3.80
N GLY A 253 -26.93 7.46 -3.65
CA GLY A 253 -27.16 8.82 -3.12
C GLY A 253 -25.89 9.49 -2.56
N SER A 254 -25.23 10.29 -3.40
CA SER A 254 -24.01 11.10 -3.20
C SER A 254 -23.89 11.97 -1.93
N ASP A 255 -22.64 12.20 -1.51
CA ASP A 255 -22.00 13.45 -1.01
C ASP A 255 -22.77 14.45 -0.10
N GLY A 256 -22.12 14.92 0.98
CA GLY A 256 -22.74 15.89 1.94
C GLY A 256 -21.84 16.98 2.57
N ARG A 257 -20.53 16.76 2.69
CA ARG A 257 -19.49 17.72 3.17
C ARG A 257 -19.51 18.19 4.66
N PRO A 258 -18.40 18.83 5.13
CA PRO A 258 -18.14 19.33 6.49
C PRO A 258 -18.27 20.89 6.51
N PRO A 259 -17.53 21.73 7.29
CA PRO A 259 -16.60 21.54 8.44
C PRO A 259 -16.79 22.54 9.59
N LEU A 260 -15.83 22.59 10.53
CA LEU A 260 -15.02 23.81 10.73
C LEU A 260 -13.61 23.47 11.22
N ARG A 261 -12.63 24.37 11.00
CA ARG A 261 -11.19 24.14 11.23
C ARG A 261 -10.47 25.45 11.58
N SER A 262 -9.83 25.50 12.74
CA SER A 262 -9.02 26.64 13.22
C SER A 262 -8.20 26.20 14.43
N MET A 263 -6.96 26.62 14.71
CA MET A 263 -5.89 27.24 13.89
C MET A 263 -4.55 26.67 14.38
N GLN A 264 -3.46 26.87 13.65
CA GLN A 264 -2.13 26.97 14.25
C GLN A 264 -1.16 27.67 13.31
N GLY A 265 -0.29 28.48 13.89
CA GLY A 265 0.93 29.05 13.32
C GLY A 265 1.93 29.24 14.47
N ASP A 266 3.21 29.36 14.12
CA ASP A 266 4.35 29.94 14.86
C ASP A 266 4.50 29.56 16.35
N GLU A 267 5.63 29.05 16.85
CA GLU A 267 7.02 29.46 16.59
C GLU A 267 8.01 28.43 17.19
N LEU A 268 9.29 28.44 16.75
CA LEU A 268 10.48 27.80 17.37
C LEU A 268 10.48 26.25 17.54
N ASP A 269 11.57 25.52 17.33
CA ASP A 269 12.99 25.89 17.36
C ASP A 269 13.82 25.13 16.27
N GLU A 270 15.07 25.55 16.05
CA GLU A 270 15.92 25.11 14.92
C GLU A 270 16.99 24.06 15.30
N PHE A 271 17.81 23.68 14.32
CA PHE A 271 19.19 23.21 14.46
C PHE A 271 19.44 21.70 14.71
N ILE A 272 19.56 20.95 13.60
CA ILE A 272 20.88 20.53 13.10
C ILE A 272 20.81 20.41 11.57
N GLY A 273 21.52 21.30 10.87
CA GLY A 273 22.01 21.04 9.52
C GLY A 273 23.32 20.23 9.58
N GLY A 274 23.70 19.44 8.59
CA GLY A 274 23.24 19.47 7.20
C GLY A 274 24.35 19.97 6.29
N ALA A 275 25.47 19.24 6.22
CA ALA A 275 26.62 19.57 5.39
C ALA A 275 27.33 18.31 4.87
N PHE A 276 27.98 18.45 3.72
CA PHE A 276 28.79 17.45 3.00
C PHE A 276 28.07 16.20 2.46
N GLU A 277 27.63 16.31 1.20
CA GLU A 277 27.87 15.26 0.22
C GLU A 277 28.80 15.77 -0.89
N ARG A 278 29.81 14.95 -1.24
CA ARG A 278 30.60 14.95 -2.50
C ARG A 278 31.36 16.23 -2.91
N ILE A 279 32.68 16.10 -3.06
CA ILE A 279 33.43 16.26 -4.34
C ILE A 279 34.93 16.00 -4.07
N MET A 280 35.50 14.96 -4.70
CA MET A 280 36.95 14.67 -4.93
C MET A 280 37.88 14.67 -3.68
N THR A 281 39.04 14.03 -3.60
CA THR A 281 39.77 12.94 -4.30
C THR A 281 40.80 12.40 -3.26
N ASP A 282 41.56 11.35 -3.58
CA ASP A 282 42.98 11.09 -3.22
C ASP A 282 43.55 11.77 -1.93
N GLU A 283 44.26 11.13 -0.99
CA GLU A 283 45.04 9.90 -0.90
C GLU A 283 45.60 9.86 0.56
N ASP A 284 46.37 8.82 0.90
CA ASP A 284 47.47 8.78 1.90
C ASP A 284 47.35 9.25 3.38
N GLU A 285 47.90 8.35 4.22
CA GLU A 285 48.77 8.54 5.40
C GLU A 285 48.52 9.67 6.43
N ARG A 286 48.37 9.25 7.70
CA ARG A 286 48.80 10.04 8.87
C ARG A 286 50.17 9.56 9.37
N PRO A 287 51.26 10.34 9.22
CA PRO A 287 52.56 9.94 9.71
C PRO A 287 52.84 10.41 11.15
N SER A 288 53.45 9.51 11.94
CA SER A 288 54.38 9.81 13.05
C SER A 288 53.81 10.45 14.34
N ALA A 289 54.41 10.29 15.53
CA ALA A 289 55.43 9.32 15.96
C ALA A 289 55.42 9.10 17.48
N THR A 290 55.86 7.93 17.92
CA THR A 290 56.48 7.72 19.25
C THR A 290 57.38 6.48 19.18
N PRO A 291 58.71 6.61 19.39
CA PRO A 291 59.62 5.47 19.39
C PRO A 291 60.04 5.00 20.80
N ILE A 292 60.43 3.71 20.86
CA ILE A 292 61.32 2.99 21.80
C ILE A 292 60.63 1.77 22.42
N GLY A 293 61.27 0.58 22.38
CA GLY A 293 61.01 -0.41 23.45
C GLY A 293 60.99 -1.93 23.21
N ASN A 294 61.64 -2.49 22.18
CA ASN A 294 62.15 -3.90 22.14
C ASN A 294 61.22 -5.14 22.31
N ALA A 295 61.67 -6.20 21.64
CA ALA A 295 61.54 -7.64 21.98
C ALA A 295 60.25 -8.43 21.65
N ALA A 296 60.49 -9.66 21.21
CA ALA A 296 59.58 -10.81 20.99
C ALA A 296 60.33 -12.07 21.54
N PRO A 297 59.89 -13.34 21.37
CA PRO A 297 58.62 -13.90 20.84
C PRO A 297 57.99 -14.97 21.77
N SER A 298 56.98 -15.76 21.32
CA SER A 298 57.00 -17.27 21.33
C SER A 298 55.61 -17.99 21.29
N ALA A 299 55.51 -19.02 20.45
CA ALA A 299 54.80 -20.33 20.53
C ALA A 299 53.31 -20.54 20.97
N ALA A 300 52.49 -20.94 19.98
CA ALA A 300 51.78 -22.24 19.81
C ALA A 300 50.64 -22.78 20.76
N PRO A 301 49.52 -23.31 20.20
CA PRO A 301 48.40 -24.01 20.90
C PRO A 301 48.37 -25.56 20.71
N PRO A 302 47.47 -26.31 21.39
CA PRO A 302 46.62 -27.29 20.67
C PRO A 302 45.23 -27.67 21.29
N ALA A 303 44.45 -28.46 20.53
CA ALA A 303 43.42 -29.48 20.93
C ALA A 303 41.97 -29.07 21.35
N ALA A 304 40.91 -29.88 21.19
CA ALA A 304 40.59 -30.98 20.23
C ALA A 304 39.12 -31.50 20.35
N GLY A 305 38.56 -32.11 19.28
CA GLY A 305 37.30 -32.89 19.26
C GLY A 305 36.02 -32.13 18.86
N SER A 306 34.96 -32.71 18.25
CA SER A 306 34.70 -34.09 17.78
C SER A 306 33.64 -34.11 16.64
N SER A 307 33.41 -35.28 16.01
CA SER A 307 32.47 -35.54 14.88
C SER A 307 31.83 -36.95 15.07
N PRO A 308 30.89 -37.50 14.25
CA PRO A 308 30.28 -36.97 13.01
C PRO A 308 28.74 -37.17 12.86
N GLY A 309 28.18 -36.73 11.72
CA GLY A 309 26.86 -37.12 11.22
C GLY A 309 26.71 -36.76 9.73
N ALA A 310 26.21 -37.67 8.89
CA ALA A 310 26.05 -37.50 7.43
C ALA A 310 24.69 -38.10 6.97
N PRO A 311 24.15 -37.73 5.79
CA PRO A 311 24.67 -38.30 4.54
C PRO A 311 24.79 -37.35 3.32
N SER A 312 25.65 -37.79 2.41
CA SER A 312 25.88 -37.44 0.98
C SER A 312 24.76 -36.75 0.17
N VAL A 313 25.17 -35.85 -0.74
CA VAL A 313 25.09 -36.03 -2.22
C VAL A 313 25.90 -34.94 -2.98
N ALA A 314 26.40 -35.29 -4.17
CA ALA A 314 26.91 -34.40 -5.25
C ALA A 314 28.15 -33.50 -5.01
N SER A 315 29.31 -34.12 -5.18
CA SER A 315 30.56 -33.63 -5.80
C SER A 315 30.63 -32.21 -6.42
N SER A 316 31.59 -31.41 -5.96
CA SER A 316 32.31 -30.43 -6.80
C SER A 316 33.72 -30.13 -6.25
N GLU A 317 34.76 -30.70 -6.86
CA GLU A 317 36.16 -30.29 -6.61
C GLU A 317 36.62 -29.22 -7.64
N PRO A 318 37.59 -28.35 -7.30
CA PRO A 318 37.87 -27.15 -8.08
C PRO A 318 39.05 -27.26 -9.07
N SER A 319 38.98 -26.42 -10.11
CA SER A 319 40.10 -25.75 -10.78
C SER A 319 41.41 -26.54 -10.99
N GLY A 320 41.46 -27.36 -12.04
CA GLY A 320 42.71 -27.90 -12.58
C GLY A 320 43.39 -26.93 -13.54
N ALA A 321 44.53 -26.35 -13.16
CA ALA A 321 45.40 -25.62 -14.09
C ALA A 321 45.94 -26.56 -15.19
N PRO A 322 46.16 -26.07 -16.43
CA PRO A 322 46.46 -26.94 -17.58
C PRO A 322 47.83 -27.59 -17.45
N ARG A 323 47.85 -28.90 -17.15
CA ARG A 323 49.03 -29.74 -17.37
C ARG A 323 49.24 -29.89 -18.89
N PRO A 324 50.49 -29.83 -19.41
CA PRO A 324 50.75 -30.19 -20.79
C PRO A 324 50.36 -31.66 -21.03
N SER A 325 49.66 -31.94 -22.12
CA SER A 325 49.14 -33.27 -22.43
C SER A 325 50.24 -34.32 -22.50
N VAL A 326 50.02 -35.49 -21.88
CA VAL A 326 50.95 -36.63 -21.88
C VAL A 326 51.36 -37.03 -23.31
N GLU A 327 50.44 -36.89 -24.26
CA GLU A 327 50.61 -37.12 -25.70
C GLU A 327 51.78 -36.35 -26.32
N LEU A 328 52.07 -35.11 -25.88
CA LEU A 328 53.19 -34.33 -26.43
C LEU A 328 54.54 -34.91 -26.01
N VAL A 329 54.65 -35.34 -24.74
CA VAL A 329 55.84 -36.02 -24.21
C VAL A 329 56.03 -37.37 -24.89
N GLU A 330 54.95 -38.07 -25.19
CA GLU A 330 54.98 -39.36 -25.88
C GLU A 330 55.38 -39.22 -27.36
N ILE A 331 54.92 -38.17 -28.06
CA ILE A 331 55.38 -37.83 -29.41
C ILE A 331 56.88 -37.49 -29.42
N GLU A 332 57.38 -36.76 -28.42
CA GLU A 332 58.83 -36.51 -28.28
C GLU A 332 59.62 -37.79 -27.94
N ARG A 333 59.07 -38.69 -27.11
CA ARG A 333 59.66 -40.01 -26.81
C ARG A 333 59.79 -40.86 -28.09
N LEU A 334 58.72 -40.97 -28.87
CA LEU A 334 58.69 -41.74 -30.11
C LEU A 334 59.62 -41.17 -31.18
N ARG A 335 59.72 -39.83 -31.30
CA ARG A 335 60.73 -39.18 -32.16
C ARG A 335 62.16 -39.53 -31.71
N GLY A 336 62.43 -39.44 -30.40
CA GLY A 336 63.73 -39.82 -29.83
C GLY A 336 64.09 -41.30 -29.97
N GLU A 337 63.12 -42.21 -30.09
CA GLU A 337 63.33 -43.64 -30.35
C GLU A 337 63.51 -43.93 -31.86
N LEU A 338 62.75 -43.25 -32.72
CA LEU A 338 62.88 -43.30 -34.16
C LEU A 338 64.26 -42.84 -34.63
N ASP A 339 64.78 -41.74 -34.08
CA ASP A 339 66.10 -41.22 -34.42
C ASP A 339 67.25 -42.14 -33.96
N ARG A 340 67.08 -42.87 -32.85
CA ARG A 340 68.03 -43.91 -32.41
C ARG A 340 68.07 -45.07 -33.39
N SER A 341 66.91 -45.66 -33.70
CA SER A 341 66.83 -46.80 -34.63
C SER A 341 67.35 -46.44 -36.03
N LYS A 342 67.11 -45.21 -36.51
CA LYS A 342 67.74 -44.67 -37.72
C LYS A 342 69.27 -44.60 -37.63
N ALA A 343 69.83 -44.17 -36.49
CA ALA A 343 71.27 -44.20 -36.26
C ALA A 343 71.84 -45.63 -36.18
N ASP A 344 71.11 -46.57 -35.59
CA ASP A 344 71.46 -48.00 -35.56
C ASP A 344 71.48 -48.62 -36.96
N VAL A 345 70.49 -48.34 -37.83
CA VAL A 345 70.51 -48.76 -39.25
C VAL A 345 71.71 -48.18 -40.01
N VAL A 346 72.14 -46.96 -39.70
CA VAL A 346 73.35 -46.35 -40.29
C VAL A 346 74.62 -47.05 -39.79
N ARG A 347 74.70 -47.41 -38.50
CA ARG A 347 75.81 -48.22 -37.95
C ARG A 347 75.87 -49.59 -38.61
N LEU A 348 74.77 -50.34 -38.58
CA LEU A 348 74.68 -51.68 -39.16
C LEU A 348 74.99 -51.66 -40.67
N SER A 349 74.55 -50.64 -41.41
CA SER A 349 74.90 -50.48 -42.82
C SER A 349 76.41 -50.33 -43.07
N LYS A 350 77.14 -49.68 -42.16
CA LYS A 350 78.60 -49.55 -42.21
C LYS A 350 79.31 -50.84 -41.81
N GLU A 351 78.74 -51.59 -40.87
CA GLU A 351 79.26 -52.89 -40.41
C GLU A 351 79.05 -53.98 -41.48
N VAL A 352 77.88 -54.05 -42.11
CA VAL A 352 77.62 -54.83 -43.34
C VAL A 352 78.62 -54.48 -44.43
N ALA A 353 78.81 -53.20 -44.76
CA ALA A 353 79.78 -52.79 -45.79
C ALA A 353 81.22 -53.23 -45.44
N SER A 354 81.58 -53.27 -44.15
CA SER A 354 82.91 -53.70 -43.69
C SER A 354 83.11 -55.23 -43.70
N SER A 355 82.06 -56.01 -43.41
CA SER A 355 82.08 -57.47 -43.49
C SER A 355 82.04 -57.94 -44.96
N GLN A 356 81.19 -57.35 -45.80
CA GLN A 356 81.21 -57.55 -47.26
C GLN A 356 82.58 -57.21 -47.88
N ALA A 357 83.19 -56.08 -47.51
CA ALA A 357 84.54 -55.73 -47.97
C ALA A 357 85.63 -56.69 -47.46
N SER A 358 85.41 -57.37 -46.33
CA SER A 358 86.32 -58.38 -45.79
C SER A 358 86.13 -59.73 -46.48
N ALA A 359 84.89 -60.14 -46.77
CA ALA A 359 84.59 -61.30 -47.61
C ALA A 359 85.17 -61.14 -49.03
N LEU A 360 85.01 -59.98 -49.68
CA LEU A 360 85.61 -59.70 -50.98
C LEU A 360 87.15 -59.72 -50.97
N ARG A 361 87.79 -59.33 -49.87
CA ARG A 361 89.25 -59.50 -49.68
C ARG A 361 89.63 -60.96 -49.55
N LEU A 362 88.91 -61.73 -48.74
CA LEU A 362 89.12 -63.16 -48.57
C LEU A 362 88.87 -63.93 -49.89
N GLU A 363 87.89 -63.56 -50.70
CA GLU A 363 87.68 -64.07 -52.06
C GLU A 363 88.84 -63.75 -53.00
N GLY A 364 89.36 -62.52 -52.96
CA GLY A 364 90.54 -62.12 -53.73
C GLY A 364 91.81 -62.86 -53.30
N GLU A 365 91.97 -63.13 -52.00
CA GLU A 365 93.07 -63.94 -51.48
C GLU A 365 92.91 -65.43 -51.76
N LEU A 366 91.69 -65.96 -51.70
CA LEU A 366 91.36 -67.34 -52.06
C LEU A 366 91.58 -67.57 -53.56
N SER A 367 91.28 -66.57 -54.39
CA SER A 367 91.55 -66.59 -55.84
C SER A 367 93.06 -66.66 -56.11
N ARG A 368 93.87 -65.81 -55.47
CA ARG A 368 95.34 -65.87 -55.58
C ARG A 368 95.93 -67.17 -55.03
N ALA A 369 95.34 -67.71 -53.96
CA ALA A 369 95.75 -69.00 -53.40
C ALA A 369 95.30 -70.18 -54.28
N SER A 370 94.21 -70.04 -55.04
CA SER A 370 93.80 -70.96 -56.12
C SER A 370 94.71 -70.86 -57.34
N GLU A 371 95.27 -69.69 -57.66
CA GLU A 371 96.35 -69.54 -58.65
C GLU A 371 97.64 -70.26 -58.17
N ALA A 372 97.96 -70.17 -56.87
CA ALA A 372 98.97 -71.03 -56.23
C ALA A 372 98.54 -72.53 -56.15
N GLY A 373 97.28 -72.85 -56.41
CA GLY A 373 96.83 -74.20 -56.77
C GLY A 373 97.52 -74.73 -58.04
N GLY A 374 98.00 -73.84 -58.91
CA GLY A 374 98.94 -74.16 -59.98
C GLY A 374 100.26 -74.73 -59.45
N GLU A 375 100.80 -74.18 -58.36
CA GLU A 375 101.95 -74.76 -57.65
C GLU A 375 101.59 -76.09 -56.98
N SER A 376 100.42 -76.23 -56.34
CA SER A 376 99.96 -77.54 -55.85
C SER A 376 99.88 -78.58 -56.98
N SER A 377 99.42 -78.21 -58.17
CA SER A 377 99.40 -79.09 -59.36
C SER A 377 100.80 -79.45 -59.87
N ARG A 378 101.76 -78.52 -59.77
CA ARG A 378 103.16 -78.71 -60.13
C ARG A 378 103.87 -79.61 -59.12
N LEU A 379 103.69 -79.35 -57.82
CA LEU A 379 104.18 -80.18 -56.73
C LEU A 379 103.63 -81.61 -56.81
N ARG A 380 102.37 -81.81 -57.22
CA ARG A 380 101.81 -83.14 -57.51
C ARG A 380 102.54 -83.83 -58.67
N ARG A 381 102.78 -83.14 -59.79
CA ARG A 381 103.57 -83.69 -60.91
C ARG A 381 105.00 -84.03 -60.49
N GLU A 382 105.65 -83.19 -59.69
CA GLU A 382 106.98 -83.44 -59.12
C GLU A 382 106.96 -84.65 -58.16
N VAL A 383 105.91 -84.80 -57.36
CA VAL A 383 105.66 -85.95 -56.47
C VAL A 383 105.44 -87.24 -57.26
N ASP A 384 104.69 -87.20 -58.36
CA ASP A 384 104.44 -88.35 -59.22
C ASP A 384 105.71 -88.74 -60.00
N GLU A 385 106.53 -87.78 -60.43
CA GLU A 385 107.84 -88.06 -61.03
C GLU A 385 108.84 -88.62 -60.00
N LEU A 386 108.85 -88.11 -58.76
CA LEU A 386 109.65 -88.67 -57.66
C LEU A 386 109.19 -90.08 -57.29
N LYS A 387 107.88 -90.36 -57.28
CA LYS A 387 107.31 -91.72 -57.12
C LYS A 387 107.75 -92.64 -58.26
N ALA A 388 107.73 -92.17 -59.51
CA ALA A 388 108.22 -92.94 -60.67
C ALA A 388 109.73 -93.24 -60.59
N ARG A 389 110.55 -92.26 -60.16
CA ARG A 389 112.00 -92.44 -59.95
C ARG A 389 112.29 -93.41 -58.79
N LEU A 390 111.55 -93.33 -57.69
CA LEU A 390 111.65 -94.25 -56.55
C LEU A 390 111.28 -95.69 -56.97
N ALA A 391 110.23 -95.86 -57.79
CA ALA A 391 109.85 -97.15 -58.34
C ALA A 391 110.90 -97.73 -59.32
N ALA A 392 111.49 -96.88 -60.17
CA ALA A 392 112.55 -97.30 -61.09
C ALA A 392 113.83 -97.77 -60.38
N GLY A 393 114.20 -97.14 -59.26
CA GLY A 393 115.35 -97.52 -58.44
C GLY A 393 115.23 -98.91 -57.79
N ALA A 394 114.01 -99.39 -57.55
CA ALA A 394 113.76 -100.70 -56.92
C ALA A 394 113.97 -101.90 -57.87
N ALA A 395 114.13 -101.68 -59.17
CA ALA A 395 114.03 -102.74 -60.19
C ALA A 395 115.38 -103.35 -60.67
N LYS A 396 116.54 -102.88 -60.20
CA LYS A 396 117.86 -103.43 -60.56
C LYS A 396 118.84 -103.44 -59.37
N PRO A 397 119.28 -104.62 -58.89
CA PRO A 397 120.30 -104.68 -57.84
C PRO A 397 121.69 -104.29 -58.39
N GLY A 398 122.32 -103.29 -57.77
CA GLY A 398 123.74 -102.96 -57.99
C GLY A 398 124.06 -101.53 -58.47
N ALA A 399 123.07 -100.66 -58.69
CA ALA A 399 123.30 -99.33 -59.29
C ALA A 399 122.47 -98.16 -58.72
N THR A 400 122.10 -98.21 -57.44
CA THR A 400 121.73 -97.03 -56.62
C THR A 400 122.25 -97.20 -55.20
N SER A 401 122.70 -96.13 -54.57
CA SER A 401 123.14 -96.13 -53.18
C SER A 401 121.95 -96.10 -52.23
N SER A 402 122.00 -96.85 -51.12
CA SER A 402 120.93 -96.86 -50.10
C SER A 402 120.64 -95.47 -49.51
N ARG A 403 121.59 -94.53 -49.63
CA ARG A 403 121.42 -93.12 -49.26
C ARG A 403 120.46 -92.38 -50.21
N GLU A 404 120.63 -92.55 -51.52
CA GLU A 404 119.82 -91.88 -52.55
C GLU A 404 118.34 -92.28 -52.45
N PHE A 405 118.05 -93.53 -52.08
CA PHE A 405 116.69 -94.02 -51.88
C PHE A 405 116.02 -93.44 -50.60
N LEU A 406 116.81 -93.14 -49.57
CA LEU A 406 116.35 -92.40 -48.39
C LEU A 406 116.12 -90.92 -48.73
N ASP A 407 117.09 -90.28 -49.39
CA ASP A 407 117.01 -88.87 -49.80
C ASP A 407 115.77 -88.62 -50.69
N LEU A 408 115.46 -89.53 -51.63
CA LEU A 408 114.23 -89.49 -52.44
C LEU A 408 112.94 -89.64 -51.60
N ARG A 409 112.95 -90.50 -50.58
CA ARG A 409 111.78 -90.71 -49.71
C ARG A 409 111.56 -89.54 -48.74
N GLU A 410 112.63 -88.89 -48.28
CA GLU A 410 112.54 -87.65 -47.51
C GLU A 410 112.06 -86.48 -48.36
N ALA A 411 112.57 -86.34 -49.60
CA ALA A 411 112.07 -85.37 -50.57
C ALA A 411 110.58 -85.56 -50.85
N LEU A 412 110.13 -86.80 -51.02
CA LEU A 412 108.71 -87.13 -51.23
C LEU A 412 107.85 -86.75 -50.01
N ASN A 413 108.24 -87.18 -48.81
CA ASN A 413 107.56 -86.82 -47.56
C ASN A 413 107.51 -85.30 -47.33
N LYS A 414 108.54 -84.57 -47.75
CA LYS A 414 108.57 -83.10 -47.69
C LYS A 414 107.57 -82.48 -48.67
N LYS A 415 107.55 -82.95 -49.92
CA LYS A 415 106.62 -82.46 -50.96
C LYS A 415 105.16 -82.79 -50.66
N ASP A 416 104.85 -83.99 -50.17
CA ASP A 416 103.49 -84.36 -49.73
C ASP A 416 103.05 -83.51 -48.50
N LYS A 417 103.97 -83.15 -47.59
CA LYS A 417 103.71 -82.16 -46.52
C LYS A 417 103.48 -80.74 -47.04
N GLU A 418 104.22 -80.30 -48.05
CA GLU A 418 104.01 -78.99 -48.72
C GLU A 418 102.61 -78.94 -49.37
N ILE A 419 102.18 -80.01 -50.05
CA ILE A 419 100.83 -80.12 -50.64
C ILE A 419 99.74 -80.12 -49.57
N LEU A 420 99.93 -80.83 -48.45
CA LEU A 420 99.00 -80.81 -47.31
C LEU A 420 98.94 -79.41 -46.67
N GLY A 421 100.07 -78.76 -46.44
CA GLY A 421 100.12 -77.41 -45.87
C GLY A 421 99.39 -76.36 -46.72
N LEU A 422 99.54 -76.43 -48.05
CA LEU A 422 98.77 -75.59 -48.98
C LEU A 422 97.27 -75.90 -48.94
N ARG A 423 96.89 -77.18 -48.82
CA ARG A 423 95.47 -77.57 -48.70
C ARG A 423 94.85 -77.08 -47.39
N ASP A 424 95.56 -77.22 -46.27
CA ASP A 424 95.12 -76.72 -44.97
C ASP A 424 94.99 -75.19 -44.97
N GLN A 425 95.87 -74.47 -45.69
CA GLN A 425 95.76 -73.02 -45.88
C GLN A 425 94.52 -72.65 -46.71
N MET A 426 94.26 -73.36 -47.82
CA MET A 426 93.04 -73.16 -48.61
C MET A 426 91.79 -73.40 -47.75
N SER A 427 91.69 -74.54 -47.06
CA SER A 427 90.50 -74.87 -46.27
C SER A 427 90.31 -74.00 -45.02
N ARG A 428 91.38 -73.36 -44.50
CA ARG A 428 91.25 -72.27 -43.52
C ARG A 428 90.64 -71.02 -44.16
N LYS A 429 91.13 -70.57 -45.32
CA LYS A 429 90.57 -69.40 -46.02
C LYS A 429 89.15 -69.61 -46.55
N GLU A 430 88.82 -70.83 -47.00
CA GLU A 430 87.45 -71.24 -47.34
C GLU A 430 86.52 -71.10 -46.13
N LYS A 431 86.97 -71.51 -44.93
CA LYS A 431 86.21 -71.35 -43.69
C LYS A 431 86.14 -69.89 -43.24
N GLU A 432 87.24 -69.15 -43.23
CA GLU A 432 87.28 -67.72 -42.87
C GLU A 432 86.35 -66.89 -43.77
N LEU A 433 86.26 -67.24 -45.06
CA LEU A 433 85.31 -66.65 -46.00
C LEU A 433 83.84 -67.02 -45.67
N LEU A 434 83.56 -68.27 -45.30
CA LEU A 434 82.23 -68.69 -44.87
C LEU A 434 81.81 -67.95 -43.60
N ASP A 435 82.66 -67.99 -42.56
CA ASP A 435 82.46 -67.32 -41.28
C ASP A 435 82.23 -65.80 -41.48
N ALA A 436 82.91 -65.16 -42.44
CA ALA A 436 82.72 -63.74 -42.80
C ALA A 436 81.43 -63.45 -43.60
N ARG A 437 81.00 -64.37 -44.47
CA ARG A 437 79.73 -64.26 -45.21
C ARG A 437 78.53 -64.45 -44.30
N ASP A 438 78.59 -65.41 -43.37
CA ASP A 438 77.54 -65.64 -42.37
C ASP A 438 77.41 -64.44 -41.41
N GLN A 439 78.52 -63.79 -41.06
CA GLN A 439 78.49 -62.50 -40.32
C GLN A 439 77.81 -61.38 -41.12
N SER A 440 78.07 -61.27 -42.43
CA SER A 440 77.38 -60.29 -43.29
C SER A 440 75.86 -60.54 -43.31
N LEU A 441 75.46 -61.80 -43.50
CA LEU A 441 74.04 -62.20 -43.52
C LEU A 441 73.34 -62.00 -42.16
N ALA A 442 74.05 -62.13 -41.05
CA ALA A 442 73.52 -61.82 -39.72
C ALA A 442 73.26 -60.31 -39.56
N LEU A 443 74.24 -59.48 -39.90
CA LEU A 443 74.13 -58.01 -39.83
C LEU A 443 73.11 -57.45 -40.83
N GLU A 444 72.93 -58.10 -41.99
CA GLU A 444 71.90 -57.75 -42.97
C GLU A 444 70.48 -58.06 -42.47
N ARG A 445 70.30 -59.11 -41.65
CA ARG A 445 69.02 -59.41 -40.97
C ARG A 445 68.73 -58.41 -39.84
N GLU A 446 69.69 -58.18 -38.95
CA GLU A 446 69.53 -57.20 -37.86
C GLU A 446 69.23 -55.78 -38.41
N LYS A 447 69.83 -55.43 -39.55
CA LYS A 447 69.50 -54.21 -40.28
C LYS A 447 68.06 -54.21 -40.82
N ALA A 448 67.54 -55.33 -41.32
CA ALA A 448 66.17 -55.43 -41.79
C ALA A 448 65.17 -55.30 -40.62
N ASP A 449 65.42 -55.99 -39.50
CA ASP A 449 64.60 -55.92 -38.28
C ASP A 449 64.50 -54.46 -37.75
N GLN A 450 65.59 -53.70 -37.80
CA GLN A 450 65.60 -52.27 -37.45
C GLN A 450 64.88 -51.39 -38.48
N VAL A 451 64.90 -51.72 -39.78
CA VAL A 451 64.13 -50.99 -40.80
C VAL A 451 62.63 -51.22 -40.62
N ASP A 452 62.19 -52.44 -40.32
CA ASP A 452 60.77 -52.71 -40.01
C ASP A 452 60.36 -51.98 -38.72
N ARG A 453 61.24 -51.93 -37.71
CA ARG A 453 60.99 -51.17 -36.47
C ARG A 453 60.89 -49.65 -36.69
N ILE A 454 61.63 -49.09 -37.64
CA ILE A 454 61.46 -47.69 -38.08
C ILE A 454 60.05 -47.48 -38.65
N LEU A 455 59.57 -48.38 -39.52
CA LEU A 455 58.25 -48.27 -40.14
C LEU A 455 57.10 -48.40 -39.12
N GLU A 456 57.26 -49.20 -38.07
CA GLU A 456 56.33 -49.24 -36.93
C GLU A 456 56.28 -47.90 -36.17
N LEU A 457 57.44 -47.35 -35.84
CA LEU A 457 57.55 -46.09 -35.09
C LEU A 457 57.07 -44.88 -35.91
N GLU A 458 57.23 -44.89 -37.23
CA GLU A 458 56.72 -43.83 -38.12
C GLU A 458 55.18 -43.87 -38.18
N ARG A 459 54.56 -45.05 -38.35
CA ARG A 459 53.09 -45.19 -38.33
C ARG A 459 52.49 -44.75 -36.99
N ALA A 460 53.02 -45.24 -35.87
CA ALA A 460 52.53 -44.87 -34.54
C ALA A 460 52.65 -43.37 -34.26
N ARG A 461 53.69 -42.72 -34.81
CA ARG A 461 53.84 -41.26 -34.75
C ARG A 461 52.83 -40.53 -35.65
N GLU A 462 52.60 -40.99 -36.87
CA GLU A 462 51.62 -40.39 -37.80
C GLU A 462 50.19 -40.47 -37.24
N GLU A 463 49.83 -41.59 -36.61
CA GLU A 463 48.55 -41.75 -35.91
C GLU A 463 48.38 -40.72 -34.77
N LEU A 464 49.42 -40.48 -33.97
CA LEU A 464 49.40 -39.48 -32.89
C LEU A 464 49.44 -38.02 -33.39
N ASP A 465 50.29 -37.71 -34.38
CA ASP A 465 50.33 -36.37 -35.01
C ASP A 465 48.96 -36.06 -35.66
N ALA A 466 48.24 -37.06 -36.19
CA ALA A 466 46.87 -36.93 -36.71
C ALA A 466 45.80 -36.75 -35.62
N LEU A 467 45.86 -37.52 -34.53
CA LEU A 467 44.93 -37.42 -33.40
C LEU A 467 45.02 -36.06 -32.71
N VAL A 468 46.25 -35.54 -32.52
CA VAL A 468 46.50 -34.16 -32.06
C VAL A 468 45.96 -33.12 -33.05
N GLY A 469 45.94 -33.42 -34.36
CA GLY A 469 45.27 -32.61 -35.37
C GLY A 469 43.75 -32.51 -35.16
N ALA A 470 43.08 -33.64 -34.93
CA ALA A 470 41.64 -33.69 -34.65
C ALA A 470 41.27 -32.93 -33.37
N LEU A 471 41.99 -33.17 -32.26
CA LEU A 471 41.77 -32.48 -30.98
C LEU A 471 41.95 -30.96 -31.08
N ARG A 472 42.83 -30.47 -31.97
CA ARG A 472 42.98 -29.02 -32.24
C ARG A 472 41.77 -28.45 -32.99
N ALA A 473 41.23 -29.17 -33.97
CA ALA A 473 40.03 -28.76 -34.70
C ALA A 473 38.79 -28.70 -33.77
N ASP A 474 38.61 -29.72 -32.91
CA ASP A 474 37.53 -29.72 -31.91
C ASP A 474 37.67 -28.58 -30.89
N LYS A 475 38.89 -28.27 -30.46
CA LYS A 475 39.16 -27.11 -29.60
C LYS A 475 38.81 -25.79 -30.29
N GLU A 476 39.08 -25.65 -31.58
CA GLU A 476 38.73 -24.44 -32.34
C GLU A 476 37.20 -24.32 -32.55
N LEU A 477 36.50 -25.44 -32.77
CA LEU A 477 35.03 -25.48 -32.80
C LEU A 477 34.41 -25.18 -31.43
N ALA A 478 35.02 -25.64 -30.34
CA ALA A 478 34.60 -25.32 -28.98
C ALA A 478 34.78 -23.82 -28.66
N ALA A 479 35.90 -23.22 -29.08
CA ALA A 479 36.14 -21.77 -28.93
C ALA A 479 35.08 -20.95 -29.68
N LYS A 480 34.82 -21.25 -30.96
CA LYS A 480 33.79 -20.55 -31.76
C LYS A 480 32.39 -20.64 -31.14
N ARG A 481 32.03 -21.80 -30.57
CA ARG A 481 30.77 -21.97 -29.80
C ARG A 481 30.75 -21.10 -28.54
N ALA A 482 31.87 -20.97 -27.82
CA ALA A 482 31.95 -20.12 -26.64
C ALA A 482 31.79 -18.63 -27.00
N ASP A 483 32.39 -18.18 -28.10
CA ASP A 483 32.21 -16.82 -28.63
C ASP A 483 30.76 -16.57 -29.08
N ASP A 484 30.12 -17.53 -29.77
CA ASP A 484 28.69 -17.48 -30.09
C ASP A 484 27.79 -17.36 -28.84
N PHE A 485 28.09 -18.11 -27.78
CA PHE A 485 27.36 -18.00 -26.51
C PHE A 485 27.61 -16.66 -25.81
N LYS A 486 28.84 -16.13 -25.85
CA LYS A 486 29.19 -14.81 -25.30
C LYS A 486 28.45 -13.69 -26.02
N ALA A 487 28.45 -13.69 -27.36
CA ALA A 487 27.72 -12.70 -28.16
C ALA A 487 26.19 -12.77 -27.94
N ARG A 488 25.63 -13.97 -27.71
CA ARG A 488 24.22 -14.13 -27.30
C ARG A 488 23.96 -13.59 -25.90
N GLY A 489 24.88 -13.82 -24.95
CA GLY A 489 24.82 -13.27 -23.60
C GLY A 489 24.84 -11.74 -23.60
N GLU A 490 25.80 -11.13 -24.29
CA GLU A 490 25.91 -9.68 -24.46
C GLU A 490 24.65 -9.08 -25.11
N LYS A 491 24.07 -9.76 -26.12
CA LYS A 491 22.80 -9.34 -26.74
C LYS A 491 21.60 -9.44 -25.79
N LEU A 492 21.48 -10.51 -25.01
CA LEU A 492 20.41 -10.67 -24.02
C LEU A 492 20.55 -9.66 -22.88
N GLN A 493 21.77 -9.37 -22.44
CA GLN A 493 22.06 -8.35 -21.44
C GLN A 493 21.71 -6.94 -21.96
N GLY A 494 21.98 -6.64 -23.23
CA GLY A 494 21.52 -5.40 -23.88
C GLY A 494 20.00 -5.31 -24.05
N GLN A 495 19.30 -6.45 -24.17
CA GLN A 495 17.83 -6.48 -24.16
C GLN A 495 17.24 -6.30 -22.76
N LEU A 496 17.91 -6.80 -21.72
CA LEU A 496 17.55 -6.55 -20.33
C LEU A 496 17.70 -5.07 -19.97
N THR A 497 18.87 -4.45 -20.24
CA THR A 497 19.06 -3.02 -19.94
C THR A 497 18.11 -2.11 -20.72
N ALA A 498 17.72 -2.48 -21.95
CA ALA A 498 16.68 -1.78 -22.69
C ALA A 498 15.29 -1.92 -22.03
N ARG A 499 14.92 -3.13 -21.57
CA ARG A 499 13.67 -3.37 -20.82
C ARG A 499 13.65 -2.67 -19.46
N ASP A 500 14.77 -2.59 -18.77
CA ASP A 500 14.91 -1.83 -17.51
C ASP A 500 14.82 -0.32 -17.76
N GLY A 501 15.34 0.16 -18.89
CA GLY A 501 15.14 1.53 -19.38
C GLY A 501 13.66 1.84 -19.67
N GLU A 502 12.96 0.95 -20.36
CA GLU A 502 11.52 1.08 -20.62
C GLU A 502 10.69 1.03 -19.31
N LEU A 503 11.03 0.14 -18.38
CA LEU A 503 10.34 0.01 -17.09
C LEU A 503 10.59 1.21 -16.16
N SER A 504 11.81 1.77 -16.15
CA SER A 504 12.12 2.99 -15.38
C SER A 504 11.44 4.22 -15.99
N ALA A 505 11.40 4.35 -17.32
CA ALA A 505 10.63 5.40 -17.99
C ALA A 505 9.11 5.27 -17.73
N ALA A 506 8.55 4.05 -17.75
CA ALA A 506 7.15 3.81 -17.44
C ALA A 506 6.81 4.12 -15.97
N ARG A 507 7.71 3.81 -15.02
CA ARG A 507 7.57 4.21 -13.61
C ARG A 507 7.62 5.72 -13.43
N GLN A 508 8.55 6.41 -14.10
CA GLN A 508 8.61 7.87 -14.05
C GLN A 508 7.34 8.49 -14.61
N ALA A 509 6.84 8.01 -15.75
CA ALA A 509 5.58 8.47 -16.32
C ALA A 509 4.35 8.23 -15.41
N MET A 510 4.35 7.17 -14.60
CA MET A 510 3.33 7.00 -13.54
C MET A 510 3.47 8.05 -12.43
N VAL A 511 4.68 8.29 -11.94
CA VAL A 511 4.95 9.32 -10.92
C VAL A 511 4.58 10.72 -11.42
N ASP A 512 4.92 11.05 -12.67
CA ASP A 512 4.58 12.32 -13.31
C ASP A 512 3.05 12.47 -13.47
N ALA A 513 2.34 11.38 -13.77
CA ALA A 513 0.88 11.36 -13.86
C ALA A 513 0.18 11.47 -12.48
N GLU A 514 0.72 10.84 -11.44
CA GLU A 514 0.25 10.99 -10.05
C GLU A 514 0.50 12.41 -9.52
N GLN A 515 1.65 13.01 -9.87
CA GLN A 515 1.94 14.42 -9.59
C GLN A 515 0.96 15.33 -10.33
N ALA A 516 0.72 15.13 -11.62
CA ALA A 516 -0.26 15.91 -12.39
C ALA A 516 -1.69 15.75 -11.84
N HIS A 517 -2.08 14.55 -11.39
CA HIS A 517 -3.40 14.32 -10.79
C HIS A 517 -3.54 15.00 -9.41
N THR A 518 -2.52 14.91 -8.55
CA THR A 518 -2.53 15.60 -7.25
C THR A 518 -2.42 17.12 -7.40
N GLN A 519 -1.76 17.62 -8.45
CA GLN A 519 -1.77 19.03 -8.83
C GLN A 519 -3.20 19.48 -9.21
N ALA A 520 -3.83 18.80 -10.17
CA ALA A 520 -5.20 19.11 -10.61
C ALA A 520 -6.24 19.00 -9.47
N LEU A 521 -6.02 18.12 -8.50
CA LEU A 521 -6.84 18.04 -7.27
C LEU A 521 -6.66 19.26 -6.35
N ARG A 522 -5.44 19.81 -6.23
CA ARG A 522 -5.21 21.07 -5.51
C ARG A 522 -5.85 22.24 -6.24
N ASP A 523 -5.61 22.35 -7.55
CA ASP A 523 -6.14 23.44 -8.39
C ASP A 523 -7.68 23.46 -8.32
N ALA A 524 -8.33 22.28 -8.41
CA ALA A 524 -9.78 22.15 -8.26
C ALA A 524 -10.29 22.46 -6.84
N GLN A 525 -9.52 22.16 -5.78
CA GLN A 525 -9.86 22.56 -4.41
C GLN A 525 -9.70 24.07 -4.21
N GLU A 526 -8.69 24.68 -4.83
CA GLU A 526 -8.48 26.13 -4.78
C GLU A 526 -9.61 26.87 -5.50
N ASP A 527 -9.98 26.45 -6.71
CA ASP A 527 -11.10 27.02 -7.46
C ASP A 527 -12.45 26.78 -6.79
N GLN A 528 -12.65 25.63 -6.14
CA GLN A 528 -13.84 25.41 -5.31
C GLN A 528 -13.86 26.31 -4.06
N SER A 529 -12.71 26.60 -3.46
CA SER A 529 -12.64 27.54 -2.32
C SER A 529 -12.90 28.99 -2.74
N LYS A 530 -12.41 29.41 -3.92
CA LYS A 530 -12.72 30.71 -4.54
C LYS A 530 -14.22 30.82 -4.85
N ALA A 531 -14.82 29.77 -5.40
CA ALA A 531 -16.25 29.73 -5.71
C ALA A 531 -17.12 29.81 -4.44
N LEU A 532 -16.74 29.12 -3.37
CA LEU A 532 -17.42 29.22 -2.07
C LEU A 532 -17.27 30.61 -1.44
N ALA A 533 -16.07 31.20 -1.45
CA ALA A 533 -15.84 32.55 -0.96
C ALA A 533 -16.65 33.61 -1.74
N ALA A 534 -16.73 33.48 -3.07
CA ALA A 534 -17.55 34.34 -3.91
C ALA A 534 -19.07 34.17 -3.65
N ALA A 535 -19.52 32.94 -3.37
CA ALA A 535 -20.91 32.67 -3.00
C ALA A 535 -21.26 33.22 -1.60
N GLU A 536 -20.36 33.09 -0.62
CA GLU A 536 -20.51 33.73 0.68
C GLU A 536 -20.55 35.26 0.58
N GLU A 537 -19.68 35.86 -0.24
CA GLU A 537 -19.67 37.32 -0.42
C GLU A 537 -20.93 37.82 -1.13
N ALA A 538 -21.46 37.06 -2.09
CA ALA A 538 -22.76 37.34 -2.71
C ALA A 538 -23.91 37.26 -1.68
N ALA A 539 -23.97 36.18 -0.89
CA ALA A 539 -24.99 36.01 0.15
C ALA A 539 -24.92 37.11 1.23
N ARG A 540 -23.72 37.55 1.63
CA ARG A 540 -23.54 38.68 2.55
C ARG A 540 -24.10 39.98 1.96
N ARG A 541 -23.84 40.28 0.68
CA ARG A 541 -24.38 41.46 -0.02
C ARG A 541 -25.92 41.40 -0.15
N GLU A 542 -26.50 40.22 -0.36
CA GLU A 542 -27.96 40.05 -0.37
C GLU A 542 -28.58 40.28 1.02
N VAL A 543 -27.96 39.78 2.09
CA VAL A 543 -28.39 40.04 3.47
C VAL A 543 -28.23 41.51 3.85
N GLU A 544 -27.13 42.17 3.49
CA GLU A 544 -26.92 43.61 3.70
C GLU A 544 -27.94 44.44 2.93
N ALA A 545 -28.30 44.06 1.70
CA ALA A 545 -29.36 44.70 0.94
C ALA A 545 -30.74 44.53 1.60
N ALA A 546 -31.07 43.31 2.06
CA ALA A 546 -32.32 43.03 2.78
C ALA A 546 -32.43 43.86 4.06
N VAL A 547 -31.41 43.84 4.92
CA VAL A 547 -31.34 44.66 6.14
C VAL A 547 -31.37 46.16 5.81
N GLY A 548 -30.79 46.58 4.69
CA GLY A 548 -30.92 47.94 4.16
C GLY A 548 -32.37 48.32 3.85
N THR A 549 -33.12 47.45 3.17
CA THR A 549 -34.54 47.67 2.87
C THR A 549 -35.43 47.65 4.12
N GLU A 550 -35.20 46.72 5.06
CA GLU A 550 -35.94 46.70 6.34
C GLU A 550 -35.68 47.97 7.16
N ARG A 551 -34.43 48.47 7.19
CA ARG A 551 -34.11 49.75 7.84
C ARG A 551 -34.81 50.94 7.18
N GLN A 552 -34.96 50.94 5.86
CA GLN A 552 -35.73 51.98 5.16
C GLN A 552 -37.23 51.90 5.47
N VAL A 553 -37.81 50.70 5.47
CA VAL A 553 -39.23 50.50 5.85
C VAL A 553 -39.48 50.89 7.30
N ALA A 554 -38.59 50.51 8.23
CA ALA A 554 -38.67 50.89 9.64
C ALA A 554 -38.49 52.39 9.86
N ALA A 555 -37.65 53.07 9.05
CA ALA A 555 -37.50 54.52 9.11
C ALA A 555 -38.77 55.25 8.64
N VAL A 556 -39.38 54.81 7.53
CA VAL A 556 -40.66 55.35 7.05
C VAL A 556 -41.78 55.12 8.06
N ALA A 557 -41.91 53.90 8.60
CA ALA A 557 -42.92 53.58 9.61
C ALA A 557 -42.74 54.39 10.92
N ARG A 558 -41.49 54.69 11.31
CA ARG A 558 -41.19 55.56 12.47
C ARG A 558 -41.54 57.02 12.20
N GLU A 559 -41.29 57.50 10.99
CA GLU A 559 -41.67 58.85 10.55
C GLU A 559 -43.20 59.00 10.55
N GLU A 560 -43.93 58.06 9.94
CA GLU A 560 -45.40 57.99 9.94
C GLU A 560 -45.99 57.91 11.36
N ALA A 561 -45.42 57.07 12.23
CA ALA A 561 -45.83 57.00 13.64
C ALA A 561 -45.59 58.32 14.39
N SER A 562 -44.49 59.01 14.12
CA SER A 562 -44.21 60.33 14.73
C SER A 562 -45.18 61.41 14.26
N GLN A 563 -45.65 61.35 13.02
CA GLN A 563 -46.65 62.25 12.46
C GLN A 563 -48.05 61.97 13.02
N ALA A 564 -48.41 60.69 13.17
CA ALA A 564 -49.65 60.28 13.84
C ALA A 564 -49.69 60.77 15.31
N HIS A 565 -48.62 60.56 16.08
CA HIS A 565 -48.55 61.00 17.47
C HIS A 565 -48.54 62.54 17.60
N ARG A 566 -47.93 63.26 16.67
CA ARG A 566 -48.01 64.74 16.62
C ARG A 566 -49.44 65.23 16.37
N ALA A 567 -50.15 64.62 15.41
CA ALA A 567 -51.56 64.94 15.14
C ALA A 567 -52.48 64.60 16.33
N GLU A 568 -52.15 63.56 17.11
CA GLU A 568 -52.89 63.21 18.33
C GLU A 568 -52.62 64.19 19.50
N LEU A 569 -51.39 64.68 19.65
CA LEU A 569 -51.06 65.77 20.58
C LEU A 569 -51.74 67.10 20.20
N GLU A 570 -51.83 67.41 18.90
CA GLU A 570 -52.61 68.55 18.39
C GLU A 570 -54.12 68.37 18.67
N ARG A 571 -54.64 67.15 18.57
CA ARG A 571 -56.04 66.82 18.90
C ARG A 571 -56.34 67.00 20.39
N LEU A 572 -55.46 66.49 21.27
CA LEU A 572 -55.62 66.56 22.72
C LEU A 572 -55.41 67.99 23.26
N SER A 573 -54.46 68.76 22.72
CA SER A 573 -54.28 70.16 23.12
C SER A 573 -55.47 71.03 22.71
N ALA A 574 -56.10 70.76 21.56
CA ALA A 574 -57.36 71.40 21.17
C ALA A 574 -58.55 71.03 22.10
N GLU A 575 -58.64 69.79 22.56
CA GLU A 575 -59.67 69.37 23.52
C GLU A 575 -59.47 70.02 24.90
N HIS A 576 -58.24 70.05 25.42
CA HIS A 576 -57.93 70.72 26.69
C HIS A 576 -58.14 72.25 26.60
N ALA A 577 -57.75 72.89 25.49
CA ALA A 577 -58.03 74.31 25.27
C ALA A 577 -59.54 74.62 25.25
N GLY A 578 -60.35 73.71 24.67
CA GLY A 578 -61.81 73.80 24.72
C GLY A 578 -62.37 73.69 26.14
N GLN A 579 -61.86 72.76 26.94
CA GLN A 579 -62.25 72.58 28.35
C GLN A 579 -61.88 73.81 29.20
N ILE A 580 -60.66 74.32 29.07
CA ILE A 580 -60.19 75.53 29.78
C ILE A 580 -61.05 76.75 29.43
N GLN A 581 -61.45 76.91 28.16
CA GLN A 581 -62.37 77.99 27.77
C GLN A 581 -63.78 77.79 28.34
N GLN A 582 -64.27 76.55 28.43
CA GLN A 582 -65.57 76.25 29.02
C GLN A 582 -65.59 76.52 30.54
N GLU A 583 -64.52 76.20 31.26
CA GLU A 583 -64.38 76.50 32.69
C GLU A 583 -64.15 78.00 32.94
N LYS A 584 -63.29 78.69 32.15
CA LYS A 584 -63.14 80.15 32.24
C LYS A 584 -64.45 80.89 31.97
N ALA A 585 -65.28 80.41 31.03
CA ALA A 585 -66.62 80.96 30.79
C ALA A 585 -67.60 80.70 31.96
N ALA A 586 -67.59 79.49 32.55
CA ALA A 586 -68.41 79.16 33.70
C ALA A 586 -68.03 79.99 34.94
N HIS A 587 -66.73 80.12 35.22
CA HIS A 587 -66.22 80.92 36.34
C HIS A 587 -66.52 82.41 36.13
N GLY A 588 -66.32 82.94 34.92
CA GLY A 588 -66.70 84.29 34.55
C GLY A 588 -68.19 84.59 34.81
N ALA A 589 -69.09 83.66 34.47
CA ALA A 589 -70.52 83.80 34.77
C ALA A 589 -70.82 83.84 36.28
N THR A 590 -70.10 83.07 37.11
CA THR A 590 -70.25 83.14 38.57
C THR A 590 -69.73 84.46 39.17
N VAL A 591 -68.64 85.01 38.60
CA VAL A 591 -68.08 86.30 39.03
C VAL A 591 -69.00 87.47 38.65
N GLU A 592 -69.62 87.44 37.47
CA GLU A 592 -70.64 88.44 37.08
C GLU A 592 -71.87 88.39 37.99
N ALA A 593 -72.38 87.21 38.34
CA ALA A 593 -73.52 87.06 39.25
C ALA A 593 -73.23 87.67 40.65
N LEU A 594 -72.04 87.41 41.21
CA LEU A 594 -71.61 88.01 42.48
C LEU A 594 -71.45 89.53 42.38
N ARG A 595 -71.00 90.06 41.24
CA ARG A 595 -70.92 91.51 40.98
C ARG A 595 -72.30 92.16 40.96
N GLU A 596 -73.31 91.52 40.35
CA GLU A 596 -74.69 92.01 40.34
C GLU A 596 -75.30 92.04 41.76
N GLU A 597 -75.09 90.98 42.56
CA GLU A 597 -75.53 90.91 43.95
C GLU A 597 -74.90 92.03 44.80
N HIS A 598 -73.57 92.15 44.76
CA HIS A 598 -72.83 93.21 45.48
C HIS A 598 -73.22 94.63 45.01
N ALA A 599 -73.54 94.81 43.73
CA ALA A 599 -74.03 96.09 43.20
C ALA A 599 -75.44 96.42 43.72
N GLY A 600 -76.30 95.41 43.88
CA GLY A 600 -77.63 95.53 44.47
C GLY A 600 -77.59 96.00 45.93
N ASP A 601 -76.75 95.37 46.75
CA ASP A 601 -76.58 95.77 48.16
C ASP A 601 -75.95 97.17 48.30
N LEU A 602 -74.96 97.51 47.48
CA LEU A 602 -74.41 98.88 47.45
C LEU A 602 -75.44 99.93 47.01
N ALA A 603 -76.36 99.60 46.11
CA ALA A 603 -77.46 100.50 45.73
C ALA A 603 -78.46 100.69 46.88
N LYS A 604 -78.80 99.61 47.59
CA LYS A 604 -79.70 99.61 48.75
C LYS A 604 -79.13 100.44 49.91
N LEU A 605 -77.87 100.22 50.28
CA LEU A 605 -77.19 100.98 51.34
C LEU A 605 -77.10 102.49 51.02
N ARG A 606 -76.90 102.85 49.74
CA ARG A 606 -76.94 104.24 49.27
C ARG A 606 -78.33 104.87 49.37
N GLY A 607 -79.39 104.11 49.09
CA GLY A 607 -80.78 104.55 49.26
C GLY A 607 -81.11 104.86 50.72
N GLU A 608 -80.75 103.95 51.62
CA GLU A 608 -80.93 104.13 53.07
C GLU A 608 -80.17 105.38 53.57
N HIS A 609 -78.89 105.53 53.21
CA HIS A 609 -78.11 106.73 53.53
C HIS A 609 -78.69 108.03 52.94
N ALA A 610 -79.25 108.00 51.72
CA ALA A 610 -79.87 109.18 51.11
C ALA A 610 -81.08 109.66 51.93
N THR A 611 -81.98 108.73 52.31
CA THR A 611 -83.16 109.07 53.12
C THR A 611 -82.80 109.62 54.51
N ALA A 612 -81.74 109.10 55.14
CA ALA A 612 -81.24 109.63 56.41
C ALA A 612 -80.69 111.06 56.29
N VAL A 613 -79.99 111.37 55.18
CA VAL A 613 -79.47 112.72 54.91
C VAL A 613 -80.58 113.72 54.58
N GLU A 614 -81.66 113.30 53.91
CA GLU A 614 -82.83 114.15 53.68
C GLU A 614 -83.62 114.45 54.96
N GLY A 615 -83.76 113.47 55.87
CA GLY A 615 -84.37 113.68 57.19
C GLY A 615 -83.66 114.78 58.00
N LEU A 616 -82.34 114.65 58.18
CA LEU A 616 -81.53 115.64 58.90
C LEU A 616 -81.56 117.03 58.25
N ARG A 617 -81.65 117.11 56.92
CA ARG A 617 -81.82 118.39 56.19
C ARG A 617 -83.19 119.02 56.46
N GLY A 618 -84.25 118.23 56.57
CA GLY A 618 -85.59 118.70 56.92
C GLY A 618 -85.66 119.30 58.32
N GLU A 619 -85.08 118.60 59.31
CA GLU A 619 -85.00 119.07 60.70
C GLU A 619 -84.21 120.39 60.81
N HIS A 620 -83.03 120.46 60.19
CA HIS A 620 -82.21 121.68 60.18
C HIS A 620 -82.88 122.86 59.46
N ALA A 621 -83.70 122.60 58.43
CA ALA A 621 -84.44 123.66 57.74
C ALA A 621 -85.53 124.29 58.63
N GLY A 622 -86.27 123.46 59.38
CA GLY A 622 -87.31 123.94 60.31
C GLY A 622 -86.75 124.79 61.46
N GLU A 623 -85.60 124.38 62.02
CA GLU A 623 -84.89 125.14 63.07
C GLU A 623 -84.47 126.54 62.58
N ILE A 624 -83.95 126.63 61.34
CA ILE A 624 -83.53 127.89 60.71
C ILE A 624 -84.74 128.80 60.43
N GLU A 625 -85.87 128.25 60.00
CA GLU A 625 -87.07 129.04 59.71
C GLU A 625 -87.72 129.60 60.99
N ARG A 626 -87.74 128.81 62.08
CA ARG A 626 -88.17 129.27 63.42
C ARG A 626 -87.37 130.48 63.90
N LEU A 627 -86.04 130.38 63.88
CA LEU A 627 -85.14 131.46 64.32
C LEU A 627 -85.29 132.73 63.47
N ARG A 628 -85.53 132.58 62.15
CA ARG A 628 -85.81 133.73 61.27
C ARG A 628 -87.13 134.44 61.60
N GLY A 629 -88.17 133.69 61.96
CA GLY A 629 -89.45 134.24 62.40
C GLY A 629 -89.33 135.07 63.69
N GLU A 630 -88.59 134.55 64.67
CA GLU A 630 -88.32 135.23 65.95
C GLU A 630 -87.57 136.56 65.72
N HIS A 631 -86.49 136.56 64.95
CA HIS A 631 -85.69 137.76 64.67
C HIS A 631 -86.43 138.82 63.84
N ALA A 632 -87.37 138.42 62.96
CA ALA A 632 -88.15 139.36 62.16
C ALA A 632 -89.11 140.20 63.00
N GLY A 633 -89.71 139.60 64.04
CA GLY A 633 -90.68 140.26 64.92
C GLY A 633 -90.09 141.44 65.70
N GLU A 634 -88.85 141.32 66.17
CA GLU A 634 -88.15 142.36 66.92
C GLU A 634 -87.79 143.57 66.04
N ILE A 635 -87.31 143.31 64.82
CA ILE A 635 -86.89 144.36 63.86
C ILE A 635 -88.09 145.24 63.45
N ASP A 636 -89.26 144.65 63.21
CA ASP A 636 -90.46 145.42 62.89
C ASP A 636 -91.08 146.12 64.11
N GLY A 637 -90.73 145.71 65.33
CA GLY A 637 -91.00 146.46 66.55
C GLY A 637 -90.33 147.84 66.53
N LEU A 638 -88.99 147.85 66.48
CA LEU A 638 -88.17 149.07 66.49
C LEU A 638 -88.51 150.03 65.34
N ARG A 639 -88.85 149.50 64.16
CA ARG A 639 -89.24 150.30 62.99
C ARG A 639 -90.52 151.10 63.19
N ARG A 640 -91.48 150.61 63.98
CA ARG A 640 -92.76 151.31 64.24
C ARG A 640 -92.59 152.51 65.17
N GLU A 641 -91.67 152.43 66.13
CA GLU A 641 -91.41 153.54 67.06
C GLU A 641 -90.72 154.72 66.35
N HIS A 642 -89.67 154.46 65.57
CA HIS A 642 -88.96 155.50 64.81
C HIS A 642 -89.80 156.15 63.68
N ALA A 643 -90.82 155.46 63.18
CA ALA A 643 -91.74 156.03 62.18
C ALA A 643 -92.61 157.17 62.77
N GLY A 644 -93.21 156.95 63.95
CA GLY A 644 -94.10 157.94 64.58
C GLY A 644 -93.40 159.24 64.98
N GLU A 645 -92.12 159.15 65.37
CA GLU A 645 -91.34 160.33 65.79
C GLU A 645 -90.87 161.18 64.60
N THR A 646 -90.58 160.55 63.45
CA THR A 646 -90.15 161.25 62.23
C THR A 646 -91.31 161.89 61.44
N GLU A 647 -92.54 161.41 61.61
CA GLU A 647 -93.74 162.01 61.02
C GLU A 647 -94.14 163.32 61.74
N ARG A 648 -94.04 163.34 63.08
CA ARG A 648 -94.39 164.52 63.90
C ARG A 648 -93.58 165.78 63.54
N LEU A 649 -92.28 165.62 63.25
CA LEU A 649 -91.39 166.73 62.89
C LEU A 649 -91.53 167.22 61.43
N ARG A 650 -92.22 166.48 60.54
CA ARG A 650 -92.46 166.91 59.16
C ARG A 650 -93.67 167.83 59.01
N GLY A 651 -94.68 167.69 59.87
CA GLY A 651 -95.91 168.47 59.80
C GLY A 651 -95.71 169.98 60.08
N GLU A 652 -94.78 170.34 60.97
CA GLU A 652 -94.59 171.72 61.41
C GLU A 652 -93.73 172.56 60.45
N HIS A 653 -92.84 171.93 59.66
CA HIS A 653 -91.91 172.63 58.77
C HIS A 653 -92.32 172.70 57.29
N THR A 654 -93.37 171.99 56.87
CA THR A 654 -93.79 171.97 55.46
C THR A 654 -94.56 173.23 55.02
N GLY A 655 -95.29 173.89 55.92
CA GLY A 655 -96.13 175.05 55.58
C GLY A 655 -95.36 176.35 55.25
N GLU A 656 -94.25 176.63 55.92
CA GLU A 656 -93.47 177.87 55.72
C GLU A 656 -92.63 177.84 54.42
N VAL A 657 -92.27 176.63 53.98
CA VAL A 657 -91.28 176.40 52.91
C VAL A 657 -91.87 176.62 51.51
N GLU A 658 -93.17 176.41 51.29
CA GLU A 658 -93.77 176.66 49.97
C GLU A 658 -93.97 178.15 49.69
N ARG A 659 -94.18 178.98 50.72
CA ARG A 659 -94.43 180.42 50.58
C ARG A 659 -93.18 181.21 50.16
N LEU A 660 -92.04 180.96 50.80
CA LEU A 660 -90.80 181.72 50.55
C LEU A 660 -90.02 181.24 49.30
N ARG A 661 -90.32 180.05 48.77
CA ARG A 661 -89.69 179.53 47.54
C ARG A 661 -90.10 180.27 46.27
N GLY A 662 -91.17 181.06 46.29
CA GLY A 662 -91.62 181.85 45.15
C GLY A 662 -90.78 183.11 44.87
N GLU A 663 -90.17 183.72 45.91
CA GLU A 663 -89.72 185.12 45.84
C GLU A 663 -88.18 185.28 45.79
N HIS A 664 -87.41 184.39 46.44
CA HIS A 664 -85.93 184.52 46.52
C HIS A 664 -85.13 183.69 45.50
N ALA A 665 -85.78 183.06 44.53
CA ALA A 665 -85.11 182.18 43.56
C ALA A 665 -84.06 182.89 42.68
N GLY A 666 -84.16 184.22 42.49
CA GLY A 666 -83.22 184.99 41.68
C GLY A 666 -81.92 185.42 42.36
N GLU A 667 -81.86 185.45 43.69
CA GLU A 667 -80.73 186.03 44.44
C GLU A 667 -79.67 184.98 44.83
N ILE A 668 -80.10 183.74 45.05
CA ILE A 668 -79.26 182.63 45.54
C ILE A 668 -78.14 182.26 44.54
N ASP A 669 -78.41 182.39 43.24
CA ASP A 669 -77.42 182.12 42.18
C ASP A 669 -76.41 183.26 41.97
N GLY A 670 -76.46 184.33 42.78
CA GLY A 670 -75.34 185.26 42.96
C GLY A 670 -74.23 184.64 43.83
N LEU A 671 -74.56 184.45 45.11
CA LEU A 671 -73.63 184.09 46.20
C LEU A 671 -72.93 182.72 46.03
N ARG A 672 -73.56 181.79 45.30
CA ARG A 672 -73.00 180.44 45.07
C ARG A 672 -71.63 180.40 44.39
N ARG A 673 -71.22 181.45 43.67
CA ARG A 673 -69.89 181.49 43.00
C ARG A 673 -68.75 181.83 43.95
N GLU A 674 -68.98 182.67 44.96
CA GLU A 674 -67.91 183.15 45.85
C GLU A 674 -67.50 182.05 46.84
N HIS A 675 -68.47 181.36 47.45
CA HIS A 675 -68.19 180.26 48.38
C HIS A 675 -67.51 179.03 47.75
N ALA A 676 -67.54 178.88 46.43
CA ALA A 676 -66.95 177.72 45.76
C ALA A 676 -65.43 177.62 46.01
N GLY A 677 -64.69 178.71 45.77
CA GLY A 677 -63.23 178.72 45.82
C GLY A 677 -62.64 178.50 47.23
N GLU A 678 -63.35 178.92 48.28
CA GLU A 678 -62.89 178.72 49.66
C GLU A 678 -62.96 177.24 50.08
N THR A 679 -63.95 176.48 49.57
CA THR A 679 -64.03 175.02 49.81
C THR A 679 -62.94 174.23 49.07
N GLU A 680 -62.37 174.76 47.99
CA GLU A 680 -61.34 174.08 47.22
C GLU A 680 -59.98 174.10 47.93
N ARG A 681 -59.63 175.25 48.54
CA ARG A 681 -58.39 175.43 49.31
C ARG A 681 -58.23 174.41 50.45
N LEU A 682 -59.30 174.19 51.23
CA LEU A 682 -59.30 173.25 52.36
C LEU A 682 -59.19 171.78 51.93
N ARG A 683 -59.72 171.40 50.76
CA ARG A 683 -59.60 170.02 50.25
C ARG A 683 -58.14 169.66 49.93
N GLY A 684 -57.35 170.62 49.42
CA GLY A 684 -55.93 170.42 49.15
C GLY A 684 -55.11 170.12 50.42
N GLU A 685 -55.34 170.88 51.49
CA GLU A 685 -54.65 170.69 52.78
C GLU A 685 -54.94 169.31 53.39
N HIS A 686 -56.20 168.86 53.36
CA HIS A 686 -56.59 167.55 53.87
C HIS A 686 -56.12 166.37 53.01
N ALA A 687 -56.00 166.53 51.69
CA ALA A 687 -55.54 165.46 50.80
C ALA A 687 -54.08 165.08 51.08
N ALA A 688 -53.19 166.07 51.21
CA ALA A 688 -51.77 165.84 51.47
C ALA A 688 -51.52 165.09 52.80
N GLY A 689 -52.29 165.40 53.85
CA GLY A 689 -52.18 164.72 55.14
C GLY A 689 -52.57 163.24 55.10
N LEU A 690 -53.57 162.88 54.28
CA LEU A 690 -53.99 161.48 54.10
C LEU A 690 -53.00 160.66 53.27
N GLU A 691 -52.26 161.30 52.36
CA GLU A 691 -51.26 160.63 51.52
C GLU A 691 -49.98 160.31 52.31
N ALA A 692 -49.53 161.23 53.18
CA ALA A 692 -48.42 161.00 54.10
C ALA A 692 -48.66 159.79 55.03
N LEU A 693 -49.83 159.73 55.68
CA LEU A 693 -50.17 158.63 56.61
C LEU A 693 -50.22 157.26 55.91
N ARG A 694 -50.66 157.22 54.64
CA ARG A 694 -50.64 156.00 53.82
C ARG A 694 -49.21 155.54 53.50
N SER A 695 -48.29 156.46 53.28
CA SER A 695 -46.87 156.14 53.04
C SER A 695 -46.24 155.47 54.26
N GLU A 696 -46.48 155.99 55.47
CA GLU A 696 -45.99 155.42 56.73
C GLU A 696 -46.57 154.01 56.98
N HIS A 697 -47.89 153.85 56.79
CA HIS A 697 -48.56 152.55 56.94
C HIS A 697 -48.08 151.53 55.89
N GLY A 698 -47.78 151.96 54.66
CA GLY A 698 -47.22 151.10 53.61
C GLY A 698 -45.84 150.56 53.99
N ALA A 699 -44.92 151.45 54.40
CA ALA A 699 -43.58 151.07 54.83
C ALA A 699 -43.58 150.10 56.03
N ALA A 700 -44.49 150.29 56.99
CA ALA A 700 -44.66 149.38 58.13
C ALA A 700 -45.14 147.98 57.71
N LEU A 701 -46.09 147.89 56.76
CA LEU A 701 -46.58 146.60 56.26
C LEU A 701 -45.51 145.84 55.45
N ASP A 702 -44.70 146.53 54.65
CA ASP A 702 -43.66 145.89 53.85
C ASP A 702 -42.44 145.47 54.68
N ALA A 703 -42.11 146.20 55.75
CA ALA A 703 -41.15 145.74 56.76
C ALA A 703 -41.61 144.42 57.43
N LEU A 704 -42.85 144.38 57.92
CA LEU A 704 -43.41 143.22 58.61
C LEU A 704 -43.57 142.00 57.66
N ARG A 705 -43.86 142.23 56.37
CA ARG A 705 -43.80 141.19 55.32
C ARG A 705 -42.38 140.61 55.14
N SER A 706 -41.35 141.45 55.20
CA SER A 706 -39.94 141.01 55.09
C SER A 706 -39.50 140.16 56.28
N GLU A 707 -39.89 140.55 57.49
CA GLU A 707 -39.66 139.76 58.72
C GLU A 707 -40.37 138.40 58.66
N HIS A 708 -41.63 138.36 58.23
CA HIS A 708 -42.36 137.10 58.05
C HIS A 708 -41.76 136.22 56.94
N ALA A 709 -41.31 136.81 55.81
CA ALA A 709 -40.69 136.06 54.72
C ALA A 709 -39.38 135.39 55.16
N THR A 710 -38.51 136.13 55.85
CA THR A 710 -37.24 135.59 56.37
C THR A 710 -37.46 134.55 57.47
N ALA A 711 -38.48 134.71 58.32
CA ALA A 711 -38.86 133.69 59.30
C ALA A 711 -39.37 132.38 58.65
N PHE A 712 -40.20 132.47 57.60
CA PHE A 712 -40.65 131.29 56.84
C PHE A 712 -39.51 130.60 56.07
N GLU A 713 -38.56 131.36 55.54
CA GLU A 713 -37.39 130.81 54.87
C GLU A 713 -36.44 130.10 55.87
N GLY A 714 -36.26 130.67 57.06
CA GLY A 714 -35.60 130.03 58.20
C GLY A 714 -36.22 128.68 58.55
N LEU A 715 -37.51 128.66 58.92
CA LEU A 715 -38.22 127.40 59.27
C LEU A 715 -38.18 126.35 58.16
N ARG A 716 -38.21 126.77 56.89
CA ARG A 716 -38.07 125.86 55.74
C ARG A 716 -36.66 125.27 55.67
N SER A 717 -35.61 126.07 55.87
CA SER A 717 -34.23 125.59 55.88
C SER A 717 -33.98 124.57 56.99
N GLU A 718 -34.52 124.81 58.19
CA GLU A 718 -34.45 123.89 59.34
C GLU A 718 -35.21 122.59 59.05
N SER A 719 -36.43 122.69 58.48
CA SER A 719 -37.25 121.52 58.11
C SER A 719 -36.59 120.64 57.04
N VAL A 720 -35.95 121.26 56.03
CA VAL A 720 -35.19 120.54 55.00
C VAL A 720 -33.95 119.89 55.58
N ALA A 721 -33.19 120.59 56.43
CA ALA A 721 -32.02 120.04 57.10
C ALA A 721 -32.35 118.84 58.00
N ALA A 722 -33.50 118.86 58.68
CA ALA A 722 -34.00 117.75 59.47
C ALA A 722 -34.43 116.54 58.62
N LEU A 723 -35.15 116.76 57.52
CA LEU A 723 -35.53 115.71 56.57
C LEU A 723 -34.32 115.06 55.90
N ASP A 724 -33.31 115.85 55.53
CA ASP A 724 -32.05 115.33 54.98
C ASP A 724 -31.18 114.66 56.05
N GLY A 725 -31.38 114.99 57.34
CA GLY A 725 -30.88 114.23 58.49
C GLY A 725 -31.42 112.79 58.48
N LEU A 726 -32.74 112.65 58.65
CA LEU A 726 -33.45 111.37 58.66
C LEU A 726 -33.19 110.53 57.40
N ARG A 727 -33.09 111.17 56.22
CA ARG A 727 -32.71 110.49 54.96
C ARG A 727 -31.32 109.87 55.00
N ARG A 728 -30.34 110.52 55.65
CA ARG A 728 -28.98 109.99 55.81
C ARG A 728 -28.92 108.87 56.83
N GLU A 729 -29.72 108.95 57.89
CA GLU A 729 -29.86 107.90 58.91
C GLU A 729 -30.48 106.64 58.31
N HIS A 730 -31.67 106.75 57.69
CA HIS A 730 -32.32 105.62 57.00
C HIS A 730 -31.46 105.05 55.86
N ALA A 731 -30.69 105.87 55.13
CA ALA A 731 -29.77 105.37 54.11
C ALA A 731 -28.67 104.49 54.69
N GLY A 732 -28.10 104.87 55.84
CA GLY A 732 -27.11 104.08 56.57
C GLY A 732 -27.69 102.77 57.12
N GLU A 733 -28.92 102.80 57.65
CA GLU A 733 -29.62 101.59 58.12
C GLU A 733 -29.91 100.62 56.97
N ILE A 734 -30.35 101.13 55.80
CA ILE A 734 -30.56 100.32 54.59
C ILE A 734 -29.25 99.73 54.06
N GLU A 735 -28.14 100.48 54.11
CA GLU A 735 -26.83 99.99 53.67
C GLU A 735 -26.26 98.93 54.64
N GLN A 736 -26.44 99.12 55.96
CA GLN A 736 -26.09 98.10 56.95
C GLN A 736 -26.91 96.81 56.76
N LEU A 737 -28.25 96.90 56.68
CA LEU A 737 -29.12 95.74 56.47
C LEU A 737 -28.79 94.99 55.18
N ARG A 738 -28.42 95.71 54.11
CA ARG A 738 -27.93 95.08 52.86
C ARG A 738 -26.60 94.36 53.05
N SER A 739 -25.66 94.92 53.82
CA SER A 739 -24.38 94.26 54.11
C SER A 739 -24.57 92.99 54.94
N GLU A 740 -25.49 93.01 55.91
CA GLU A 740 -25.87 91.85 56.72
C GLU A 740 -26.55 90.78 55.85
N GLN A 741 -27.50 91.17 54.98
CA GLN A 741 -28.14 90.27 54.03
C GLN A 741 -27.14 89.61 53.08
N VAL A 742 -26.20 90.36 52.49
CA VAL A 742 -25.15 89.79 51.63
C VAL A 742 -24.31 88.75 52.38
N LEU A 743 -23.92 89.02 53.63
CA LEU A 743 -23.17 88.06 54.46
C LEU A 743 -24.00 86.80 54.78
N THR A 744 -25.31 86.92 55.04
CA THR A 744 -26.18 85.74 55.22
C THR A 744 -26.36 84.93 53.93
N VAL A 745 -26.45 85.59 52.77
CA VAL A 745 -26.58 84.90 51.48
C VAL A 745 -25.28 84.18 51.11
N ASP A 746 -24.11 84.79 51.35
CA ASP A 746 -22.82 84.17 51.03
C ASP A 746 -22.43 83.05 52.01
N THR A 747 -22.83 83.13 53.29
CA THR A 747 -22.71 82.00 54.23
C THR A 747 -23.60 80.83 53.79
N LEU A 748 -24.89 81.05 53.54
CA LEU A 748 -25.81 80.02 53.02
C LEU A 748 -25.30 79.41 51.69
N ARG A 749 -24.75 80.22 50.78
CA ARG A 749 -24.12 79.71 49.54
C ARG A 749 -22.96 78.76 49.81
N THR A 750 -22.09 79.08 50.78
CA THR A 750 -20.98 78.18 51.14
C THR A 750 -21.47 76.92 51.85
N GLU A 751 -22.51 77.00 52.68
CA GLU A 751 -23.13 75.83 53.32
C GLU A 751 -23.79 74.90 52.28
N HIS A 752 -24.57 75.44 51.34
CA HIS A 752 -25.13 74.69 50.22
C HIS A 752 -24.05 74.09 49.30
N ALA A 753 -22.97 74.81 49.01
CA ALA A 753 -21.86 74.29 48.22
C ALA A 753 -21.17 73.09 48.91
N ASN A 754 -20.91 73.21 50.21
CA ASN A 754 -20.33 72.13 51.02
C ASN A 754 -21.29 70.92 51.11
N ALA A 755 -22.60 71.15 51.26
CA ALA A 755 -23.61 70.09 51.28
C ALA A 755 -23.68 69.34 49.94
N LEU A 756 -23.68 70.06 48.81
CA LEU A 756 -23.65 69.46 47.47
C LEU A 756 -22.34 68.70 47.21
N GLU A 757 -21.20 69.15 47.74
CA GLU A 757 -19.94 68.43 47.62
C GLU A 757 -19.93 67.15 48.49
N ALA A 758 -20.44 67.21 49.72
CA ALA A 758 -20.60 66.03 50.58
C ALA A 758 -21.54 64.99 49.94
N GLN A 759 -22.70 65.42 49.41
CA GLN A 759 -23.64 64.54 48.71
C GLN A 759 -23.02 63.91 47.44
N ARG A 760 -22.19 64.66 46.70
CA ARG A 760 -21.42 64.12 45.56
C ARG A 760 -20.37 63.11 45.98
N GLN A 761 -19.71 63.30 47.12
CA GLN A 761 -18.74 62.32 47.65
C GLN A 761 -19.46 61.03 48.11
N GLU A 762 -20.63 61.15 48.74
CA GLU A 762 -21.47 60.00 49.12
C GLU A 762 -21.97 59.25 47.88
N HIS A 763 -22.55 59.93 46.90
CA HIS A 763 -22.95 59.31 45.64
C HIS A 763 -21.77 58.65 44.92
N GLY A 764 -20.60 59.30 44.86
CA GLY A 764 -19.38 58.71 44.32
C GLY A 764 -18.94 57.42 45.04
N ALA A 765 -19.06 57.39 46.37
CA ALA A 765 -18.78 56.19 47.16
C ALA A 765 -19.81 55.07 46.92
N THR A 766 -21.10 55.39 46.75
CA THR A 766 -22.13 54.39 46.42
C THR A 766 -21.93 53.80 45.02
N VAL A 767 -21.59 54.63 44.02
CA VAL A 767 -21.26 54.18 42.67
C VAL A 767 -20.04 53.27 42.68
N ALA A 768 -18.93 53.69 43.32
CA ALA A 768 -17.72 52.86 43.41
C ALA A 768 -17.95 51.53 44.14
N ARG A 769 -18.84 51.49 45.13
CA ARG A 769 -19.26 50.22 45.79
C ARG A 769 -20.04 49.33 44.82
N LEU A 770 -21.02 49.87 44.10
CA LEU A 770 -21.83 49.12 43.13
C LEU A 770 -20.98 48.61 41.96
N GLU A 771 -20.04 49.42 41.44
CA GLU A 771 -19.07 48.98 40.43
C GLU A 771 -18.23 47.79 40.91
N GLY A 772 -17.75 47.83 42.16
CA GLY A 772 -17.05 46.71 42.79
C GLY A 772 -17.91 45.45 42.98
N GLU A 773 -19.16 45.62 43.39
CA GLU A 773 -20.12 44.51 43.57
C GLU A 773 -20.52 43.88 42.22
N HIS A 774 -20.74 44.70 41.19
CA HIS A 774 -21.00 44.24 39.82
C HIS A 774 -19.78 43.56 39.19
N ALA A 775 -18.56 44.09 39.38
CA ALA A 775 -17.33 43.43 38.92
C ALA A 775 -17.17 42.05 39.59
N ALA A 776 -17.34 41.96 40.91
CA ALA A 776 -17.29 40.71 41.64
C ALA A 776 -18.44 39.74 41.31
N ALA A 777 -19.57 40.22 40.77
CA ALA A 777 -20.64 39.38 40.24
C ALA A 777 -20.31 38.86 38.83
N LEU A 778 -19.80 39.72 37.95
CA LEU A 778 -19.36 39.35 36.59
C LEU A 778 -18.22 38.32 36.63
N ASP A 779 -17.26 38.46 37.54
CA ASP A 779 -16.15 37.50 37.64
C ASP A 779 -16.57 36.16 38.24
N ARG A 780 -17.61 36.12 39.10
CA ARG A 780 -18.25 34.86 39.52
C ARG A 780 -18.98 34.19 38.35
N LEU A 781 -19.81 34.94 37.61
CA LEU A 781 -20.51 34.43 36.42
C LEU A 781 -19.53 33.94 35.34
N ARG A 782 -18.37 34.61 35.16
CA ARG A 782 -17.28 34.15 34.28
C ARG A 782 -16.66 32.85 34.78
N GLY A 783 -16.45 32.69 36.09
CA GLY A 783 -15.98 31.45 36.71
C GLY A 783 -16.95 30.30 36.50
N GLU A 784 -18.22 30.48 36.89
CA GLU A 784 -19.30 29.50 36.73
C GLU A 784 -19.48 29.09 35.26
N HIS A 785 -19.43 30.05 34.33
CA HIS A 785 -19.48 29.76 32.89
C HIS A 785 -18.23 29.03 32.39
N ALA A 786 -17.04 29.35 32.89
CA ALA A 786 -15.80 28.66 32.54
C ALA A 786 -15.80 27.21 33.05
N GLU A 787 -16.27 26.96 34.27
CA GLU A 787 -16.47 25.61 34.83
C GLU A 787 -17.53 24.82 34.04
N SER A 788 -18.66 25.45 33.70
CA SER A 788 -19.69 24.83 32.86
C SER A 788 -19.16 24.46 31.46
N VAL A 789 -18.36 25.33 30.84
CA VAL A 789 -17.71 25.05 29.54
C VAL A 789 -16.66 23.94 29.68
N ALA A 790 -15.87 23.93 30.75
CA ALA A 790 -14.89 22.88 31.02
C ALA A 790 -15.56 21.51 31.23
N SER A 791 -16.67 21.44 31.97
CA SER A 791 -17.49 20.23 32.11
C SER A 791 -17.95 19.74 30.74
N ARG A 792 -18.57 20.63 29.95
CA ARG A 792 -19.09 20.31 28.61
C ARG A 792 -18.01 19.84 27.63
N ILE A 793 -16.80 20.40 27.72
CA ILE A 793 -15.63 19.95 26.95
C ILE A 793 -15.19 18.56 27.40
N SER A 794 -15.18 18.27 28.71
CA SER A 794 -14.80 16.95 29.22
C SER A 794 -15.84 15.87 28.90
N GLU A 795 -17.14 16.21 28.93
CA GLU A 795 -18.26 15.38 28.49
C GLU A 795 -18.09 14.99 27.01
N HIS A 796 -17.94 15.97 26.11
CA HIS A 796 -17.74 15.73 24.69
C HIS A 796 -16.40 15.04 24.37
N GLN A 797 -15.36 15.18 25.19
CA GLN A 797 -14.12 14.41 25.06
C GLN A 797 -14.33 12.94 25.40
N ALA A 798 -15.08 12.63 26.47
CA ALA A 798 -15.44 11.25 26.82
C ALA A 798 -16.32 10.59 25.74
N GLU A 799 -17.33 11.29 25.23
CA GLU A 799 -18.17 10.82 24.11
C GLU A 799 -17.34 10.52 22.85
N LEU A 800 -16.37 11.39 22.52
CA LEU A 800 -15.48 11.18 21.38
C LEU A 800 -14.52 10.00 21.58
N ASP A 801 -14.03 9.77 22.79
CA ASP A 801 -13.13 8.64 23.08
C ASP A 801 -13.88 7.30 23.18
N GLU A 802 -15.14 7.29 23.62
CA GLU A 802 -16.02 6.12 23.52
C GLU A 802 -16.31 5.78 22.06
N LEU A 803 -16.72 6.75 21.23
CA LEU A 803 -16.96 6.55 19.80
C LEU A 803 -15.70 6.11 19.03
N ARG A 804 -14.51 6.61 19.43
CA ARG A 804 -13.22 6.13 18.90
C ARG A 804 -12.96 4.67 19.28
N ALA A 805 -13.28 4.26 20.51
CA ALA A 805 -13.12 2.88 20.95
C ALA A 805 -14.08 1.93 20.21
N GLU A 806 -15.34 2.33 19.97
CA GLU A 806 -16.29 1.58 19.14
C GLU A 806 -15.78 1.41 17.71
N HIS A 807 -15.41 2.49 17.01
CA HIS A 807 -14.88 2.40 15.65
C HIS A 807 -13.57 1.59 15.55
N LEU A 808 -12.71 1.62 16.56
CA LEU A 808 -11.52 0.75 16.60
C LEU A 808 -11.91 -0.73 16.73
N ALA A 809 -12.91 -1.06 17.55
CA ALA A 809 -13.43 -2.42 17.68
C ALA A 809 -14.12 -2.90 16.39
N GLU A 810 -14.87 -2.03 15.70
CA GLU A 810 -15.43 -2.32 14.37
C GLU A 810 -14.33 -2.62 13.34
N LEU A 811 -13.29 -1.77 13.28
CA LEU A 811 -12.16 -1.95 12.37
C LEU A 811 -11.38 -3.24 12.65
N ASP A 812 -11.17 -3.60 13.92
CA ASP A 812 -10.51 -4.87 14.28
C ASP A 812 -11.40 -6.10 14.04
N SER A 813 -12.72 -5.98 14.19
CA SER A 813 -13.66 -7.02 13.76
C SER A 813 -13.60 -7.24 12.24
N LEU A 814 -13.65 -6.17 11.44
CA LEU A 814 -13.53 -6.21 9.98
C LEU A 814 -12.16 -6.75 9.52
N ARG A 815 -11.06 -6.40 10.21
CA ARG A 815 -9.73 -6.99 9.99
C ARG A 815 -9.73 -8.49 10.29
N ALA A 816 -10.39 -8.93 11.37
CA ALA A 816 -10.51 -10.34 11.72
C ALA A 816 -11.42 -11.13 10.76
N GLU A 817 -12.44 -10.50 10.17
CA GLU A 817 -13.24 -11.09 9.08
C GLU A 817 -12.44 -11.21 7.77
N HIS A 818 -11.77 -10.13 7.36
CA HIS A 818 -10.92 -10.14 6.16
C HIS A 818 -9.75 -11.13 6.29
N GLY A 819 -9.14 -11.24 7.47
CA GLY A 819 -8.12 -12.24 7.77
C GLY A 819 -8.64 -13.68 7.68
N ARG A 820 -9.85 -13.95 8.19
CA ARG A 820 -10.53 -15.25 8.04
C ARG A 820 -10.85 -15.56 6.57
N ALA A 821 -11.32 -14.59 5.79
CA ALA A 821 -11.59 -14.74 4.37
C ALA A 821 -10.30 -15.04 3.57
N LEU A 822 -9.23 -14.27 3.80
CA LEU A 822 -7.90 -14.52 3.21
C LEU A 822 -7.35 -15.91 3.57
N GLN A 823 -7.57 -16.38 4.80
CA GLN A 823 -7.16 -17.71 5.22
C GLN A 823 -8.00 -18.82 4.55
N ALA A 824 -9.30 -18.60 4.36
CA ALA A 824 -10.17 -19.51 3.62
C ALA A 824 -9.72 -19.63 2.15
N GLU A 825 -9.53 -18.51 1.45
CA GLU A 825 -9.03 -18.49 0.06
C GLU A 825 -7.66 -19.17 -0.08
N ARG A 826 -6.71 -18.88 0.82
CA ARG A 826 -5.41 -19.57 0.85
C ARG A 826 -5.56 -21.08 1.07
N SER A 827 -6.50 -21.51 1.91
CA SER A 827 -6.76 -22.93 2.14
C SER A 827 -7.41 -23.62 0.93
N ALA A 828 -8.27 -22.92 0.20
CA ALA A 828 -8.90 -23.39 -1.03
C ALA A 828 -7.88 -23.48 -2.18
N HIS A 829 -7.00 -22.48 -2.34
CA HIS A 829 -5.89 -22.52 -3.29
C HIS A 829 -4.95 -23.70 -2.99
N ALA A 830 -4.51 -23.86 -1.74
CA ALA A 830 -3.66 -24.96 -1.32
C ALA A 830 -4.35 -26.34 -1.44
N ALA A 831 -5.69 -26.42 -1.40
CA ALA A 831 -6.43 -27.62 -1.74
C ALA A 831 -6.42 -27.89 -3.26
N ARG A 832 -6.70 -26.87 -4.08
CA ARG A 832 -6.69 -27.00 -5.54
C ARG A 832 -5.29 -27.31 -6.11
N GLU A 833 -4.23 -26.82 -5.49
CA GLU A 833 -2.85 -27.19 -5.81
C GLU A 833 -2.56 -28.67 -5.51
N ARG A 834 -3.11 -29.25 -4.43
CA ARG A 834 -3.03 -30.70 -4.16
C ARG A 834 -3.84 -31.50 -5.17
N GLU A 835 -5.07 -31.07 -5.49
CA GLU A 835 -5.88 -31.71 -6.53
C GLU A 835 -5.18 -31.71 -7.89
N LEU A 836 -4.59 -30.58 -8.31
CA LEU A 836 -3.79 -30.48 -9.53
C LEU A 836 -2.49 -31.31 -9.48
N GLY A 837 -1.89 -31.47 -8.30
CA GLY A 837 -0.78 -32.37 -8.05
C GLY A 837 -1.17 -33.84 -8.26
N GLU A 838 -2.27 -34.28 -7.65
CA GLU A 838 -2.80 -35.63 -7.83
C GLU A 838 -3.30 -35.87 -9.26
N GLU A 839 -3.96 -34.91 -9.90
CA GLU A 839 -4.36 -34.99 -11.32
C GLU A 839 -3.12 -35.19 -12.22
N ARG A 840 -2.01 -34.49 -11.93
CA ARG A 840 -0.73 -34.68 -12.62
C ARG A 840 -0.11 -36.05 -12.33
N GLU A 841 -0.06 -36.52 -11.08
CA GLU A 841 0.44 -37.86 -10.76
C GLU A 841 -0.39 -38.99 -11.41
N ARG A 842 -1.72 -38.84 -11.45
CA ARG A 842 -2.60 -39.78 -12.15
C ARG A 842 -2.32 -39.77 -13.66
N ALA A 843 -2.07 -38.59 -14.24
CA ALA A 843 -1.72 -38.45 -15.65
C ALA A 843 -0.32 -39.01 -15.99
N THR A 844 0.69 -38.82 -15.14
CA THR A 844 2.02 -39.43 -15.35
C THR A 844 1.96 -40.93 -15.21
N ARG A 845 1.28 -41.48 -14.18
CA ARG A 845 1.08 -42.93 -14.04
C ARG A 845 0.35 -43.52 -15.24
N ALA A 846 -0.71 -42.88 -15.74
CA ALA A 846 -1.42 -43.34 -16.93
C ALA A 846 -0.55 -43.30 -18.21
N LEU A 847 0.42 -42.37 -18.30
CA LEU A 847 1.41 -42.36 -19.39
C LEU A 847 2.50 -43.43 -19.20
N GLU A 848 2.94 -43.68 -17.97
CA GLU A 848 3.89 -44.74 -17.61
C GLU A 848 3.29 -46.13 -17.89
N ASP A 849 2.07 -46.40 -17.42
CA ASP A 849 1.28 -47.59 -17.73
C ASP A 849 1.05 -47.73 -19.25
N GLY A 850 0.72 -46.63 -19.93
CA GLY A 850 0.54 -46.59 -21.38
C GLY A 850 1.83 -46.80 -22.19
N HIS A 851 2.99 -46.49 -21.62
CA HIS A 851 4.30 -46.80 -22.20
C HIS A 851 4.72 -48.24 -21.89
N ALA A 852 4.48 -48.73 -20.67
CA ALA A 852 4.73 -50.11 -20.28
C ALA A 852 3.89 -51.09 -21.11
N ALA A 853 2.60 -50.78 -21.36
CA ALA A 853 1.74 -51.57 -22.24
C ALA A 853 2.26 -51.62 -23.69
N LYS A 854 2.75 -50.49 -24.23
CA LYS A 854 3.36 -50.43 -25.57
C LYS A 854 4.71 -51.16 -25.64
N LEU A 855 5.51 -51.10 -24.58
CA LEU A 855 6.75 -51.87 -24.48
C LEU A 855 6.45 -53.37 -24.47
N ALA A 856 5.51 -53.82 -23.64
CA ALA A 856 5.05 -55.22 -23.62
C ALA A 856 4.46 -55.66 -24.96
N GLU A 857 3.73 -54.79 -25.69
CA GLU A 857 3.25 -55.08 -27.04
C GLU A 857 4.42 -55.24 -28.04
N VAL A 858 5.43 -54.34 -27.99
CA VAL A 858 6.62 -54.42 -28.84
C VAL A 858 7.48 -55.65 -28.50
N GLU A 859 7.62 -55.99 -27.23
CA GLU A 859 8.30 -57.20 -26.76
C GLU A 859 7.58 -58.48 -27.21
N ALA A 860 6.25 -58.52 -27.10
CA ALA A 860 5.44 -59.62 -27.64
C ALA A 860 5.57 -59.74 -29.17
N GLN A 861 5.50 -58.62 -29.91
CA GLN A 861 5.74 -58.61 -31.35
C GLN A 861 7.17 -59.01 -31.72
N ALA A 862 8.17 -58.72 -30.88
CA ALA A 862 9.56 -59.15 -31.07
C ALA A 862 9.72 -60.66 -30.79
N ALA A 863 9.08 -61.18 -29.75
CA ALA A 863 9.03 -62.60 -29.43
C ALA A 863 8.33 -63.41 -30.53
N ASP A 864 7.18 -62.95 -31.03
CA ASP A 864 6.48 -63.55 -32.18
C ASP A 864 7.37 -63.57 -33.43
N ARG A 865 8.08 -62.48 -33.72
CA ARG A 865 9.01 -62.41 -34.86
C ARG A 865 10.21 -63.33 -34.69
N LEU A 866 10.75 -63.46 -33.47
CA LEU A 866 11.82 -64.40 -33.16
C LEU A 866 11.35 -65.84 -33.31
N GLN A 867 10.21 -66.21 -32.72
CA GLN A 867 9.62 -67.54 -32.83
C GLN A 867 9.26 -67.89 -34.28
N GLN A 868 8.79 -66.93 -35.08
CA GLN A 868 8.59 -67.12 -36.53
C GLN A 868 9.91 -67.28 -37.30
N ALA A 869 10.98 -66.59 -36.91
CA ALA A 869 12.30 -66.75 -37.52
C ALA A 869 12.94 -68.10 -37.15
N GLU A 870 12.82 -68.52 -35.89
CA GLU A 870 13.23 -69.85 -35.40
C GLU A 870 12.43 -70.96 -36.09
N ALA A 871 11.12 -70.81 -36.23
CA ALA A 871 10.27 -71.76 -36.96
C ALA A 871 10.65 -71.85 -38.45
N ARG A 872 10.96 -70.73 -39.10
CA ARG A 872 11.46 -70.72 -40.49
C ARG A 872 12.83 -71.38 -40.59
N ALA A 873 13.77 -71.07 -39.72
CA ALA A 873 15.08 -71.70 -39.70
C ALA A 873 14.99 -73.22 -39.40
N ALA A 874 14.08 -73.63 -38.52
CA ALA A 874 13.79 -75.04 -38.26
C ALA A 874 13.14 -75.74 -39.47
N GLN A 875 12.24 -75.07 -40.19
CA GLN A 875 11.64 -75.54 -41.44
C GLN A 875 12.72 -75.67 -42.54
N GLU A 876 13.54 -74.65 -42.76
CA GLU A 876 14.66 -74.66 -43.72
C GLU A 876 15.68 -75.77 -43.39
N LEU A 877 16.00 -75.98 -42.12
CA LEU A 877 16.84 -77.10 -41.66
C LEU A 877 16.15 -78.47 -41.83
N ALA A 878 14.82 -78.55 -41.71
CA ALA A 878 14.07 -79.78 -41.97
C ALA A 878 14.00 -80.09 -43.47
N ASP A 879 13.82 -79.07 -44.32
CA ASP A 879 13.83 -79.21 -45.78
C ASP A 879 15.24 -79.54 -46.31
N LEU A 880 16.30 -78.95 -45.74
CA LEU A 880 17.70 -79.32 -46.00
C LEU A 880 18.03 -80.74 -45.52
N ARG A 881 17.45 -81.21 -44.41
CA ARG A 881 17.53 -82.62 -44.00
C ARG A 881 16.77 -83.53 -44.96
N ALA A 882 15.52 -83.23 -45.29
CA ALA A 882 14.71 -84.04 -46.19
C ALA A 882 15.33 -84.15 -47.61
N THR A 883 15.91 -83.07 -48.13
CA THR A 883 16.64 -83.09 -49.41
C THR A 883 17.96 -83.87 -49.32
N SER A 884 18.76 -83.71 -48.26
CA SER A 884 19.99 -84.50 -48.09
C SER A 884 19.73 -85.98 -47.77
N GLU A 885 18.67 -86.31 -47.03
CA GLU A 885 18.16 -87.68 -46.85
C GLU A 885 17.61 -88.27 -48.16
N ALA A 886 16.96 -87.45 -49.00
CA ALA A 886 16.54 -87.89 -50.34
C ALA A 886 17.72 -88.07 -51.30
N GLU A 887 18.75 -87.22 -51.25
CA GLU A 887 20.01 -87.43 -51.99
C GLU A 887 20.76 -88.67 -51.51
N LEU A 888 20.81 -88.89 -50.19
CA LEU A 888 21.41 -90.09 -49.60
C LEU A 888 20.60 -91.33 -50.00
N GLY A 889 19.28 -91.31 -49.93
CA GLY A 889 18.41 -92.40 -50.38
C GLY A 889 18.51 -92.67 -51.89
N GLN A 890 18.65 -91.64 -52.73
CA GLN A 890 18.94 -91.80 -54.16
C GLN A 890 20.33 -92.39 -54.41
N ARG A 891 21.35 -91.93 -53.66
CA ARG A 891 22.69 -92.52 -53.69
C ARG A 891 22.66 -93.97 -53.24
N GLU A 892 22.02 -94.30 -52.14
CA GLU A 892 21.90 -95.66 -51.61
C GLU A 892 21.11 -96.57 -52.55
N ALA A 893 20.04 -96.08 -53.19
CA ALA A 893 19.33 -96.82 -54.24
C ALA A 893 20.20 -97.04 -55.49
N ALA A 894 20.98 -96.05 -55.92
CA ALA A 894 21.94 -96.19 -57.01
C ALA A 894 23.08 -97.15 -56.67
N TRP A 895 23.61 -97.09 -55.45
CA TRP A 895 24.61 -98.04 -54.92
C TRP A 895 24.01 -99.44 -54.75
N ALA A 896 22.75 -99.59 -54.34
CA ALA A 896 22.06 -100.87 -54.25
C ALA A 896 21.81 -101.47 -55.64
N SER A 897 21.41 -100.67 -56.62
CA SER A 897 21.28 -101.10 -58.03
C SER A 897 22.64 -101.45 -58.65
N ALA A 898 23.69 -100.68 -58.37
CA ALA A 898 25.06 -101.01 -58.74
C ALA A 898 25.55 -102.29 -58.05
N ARG A 899 25.18 -102.53 -56.78
CA ARG A 899 25.50 -103.76 -56.06
C ARG A 899 24.70 -104.95 -56.57
N GLU A 900 23.43 -104.78 -56.92
CA GLU A 900 22.58 -105.82 -57.48
C GLU A 900 23.04 -106.22 -58.88
N THR A 901 23.46 -105.26 -59.72
CA THR A 901 24.07 -105.56 -61.03
C THR A 901 25.47 -106.16 -60.90
N LEU A 902 26.27 -105.78 -59.90
CA LEU A 902 27.51 -106.47 -59.54
C LEU A 902 27.26 -107.89 -59.00
N GLU A 903 26.23 -108.10 -58.17
CA GLU A 903 25.82 -109.42 -57.68
C GLU A 903 25.25 -110.29 -58.83
N ALA A 904 24.51 -109.70 -59.77
CA ALA A 904 23.98 -110.41 -60.94
C ALA A 904 25.09 -110.79 -61.93
N THR A 905 26.08 -109.92 -62.16
CA THR A 905 27.26 -110.26 -62.98
C THR A 905 28.20 -111.23 -62.25
N LEU A 906 28.32 -111.16 -60.91
CA LEU A 906 29.03 -112.15 -60.10
C LEU A 906 28.32 -113.52 -60.14
N ARG A 907 26.99 -113.56 -60.07
CA ARG A 907 26.20 -114.79 -60.25
C ARG A 907 26.36 -115.33 -61.67
N SER A 908 26.19 -114.50 -62.71
CA SER A 908 26.40 -114.89 -64.11
C SER A 908 27.81 -115.44 -64.38
N THR A 909 28.85 -114.83 -63.81
CA THR A 909 30.22 -115.33 -63.95
C THR A 909 30.50 -116.56 -63.08
N SER A 910 29.86 -116.69 -61.92
CA SER A 910 29.87 -117.91 -61.11
C SER A 910 29.12 -119.06 -61.79
N ASP A 911 28.05 -118.78 -62.53
CA ASP A 911 27.28 -119.75 -63.30
C ASP A 911 28.03 -120.17 -64.58
N GLU A 912 28.70 -119.23 -65.27
CA GLU A 912 29.67 -119.55 -66.32
C GLU A 912 30.82 -120.41 -65.80
N LEU A 913 31.35 -120.12 -64.61
CA LEU A 913 32.40 -120.92 -63.96
C LEU A 913 31.87 -122.28 -63.51
N SER A 914 30.62 -122.36 -63.06
CA SER A 914 29.93 -123.62 -62.73
C SER A 914 29.77 -124.49 -63.97
N VAL A 915 29.29 -123.93 -65.09
CA VAL A 915 29.17 -124.64 -66.38
C VAL A 915 30.54 -125.03 -66.93
N ARG A 916 31.57 -124.17 -66.84
CA ARG A 916 32.95 -124.54 -67.22
C ARG A 916 33.53 -125.63 -66.31
N THR A 917 33.21 -125.62 -65.02
CA THR A 917 33.60 -126.69 -64.08
C THR A 917 32.87 -127.98 -64.42
N ALA A 918 31.58 -127.92 -64.77
CA ALA A 918 30.80 -129.07 -65.21
C ALA A 918 31.36 -129.70 -66.50
N ASP A 919 31.66 -128.88 -67.52
CA ASP A 919 32.32 -129.31 -68.77
C ASP A 919 33.72 -129.90 -68.50
N LEU A 920 34.51 -129.31 -67.58
CA LEU A 920 35.78 -129.89 -67.15
C LEU A 920 35.60 -131.23 -66.42
N THR A 921 34.61 -131.36 -65.52
CA THR A 921 34.32 -132.64 -64.85
C THR A 921 33.83 -133.70 -65.83
N GLN A 922 32.97 -133.34 -66.78
CA GLN A 922 32.52 -134.23 -67.84
C GLN A 922 33.70 -134.70 -68.71
N ARG A 923 34.65 -133.81 -69.05
CA ARG A 923 35.87 -134.18 -69.77
C ARG A 923 36.82 -135.03 -68.94
N THR A 924 36.89 -134.87 -67.62
CA THR A 924 37.64 -135.81 -66.78
C THR A 924 36.94 -137.17 -66.67
N GLU A 925 35.62 -137.23 -66.55
CA GLU A 925 34.90 -138.51 -66.61
C GLU A 925 35.04 -139.19 -67.99
N GLU A 926 35.02 -138.42 -69.07
CA GLU A 926 35.19 -138.93 -70.44
C GLU A 926 36.62 -139.42 -70.66
N ARG A 927 37.63 -138.68 -70.19
CA ARG A 927 39.03 -139.15 -70.09
C ARG A 927 39.12 -140.44 -69.29
N ASP A 928 38.48 -140.52 -68.14
CA ASP A 928 38.62 -141.68 -67.23
C ASP A 928 37.85 -142.90 -67.73
N ARG A 929 36.73 -142.70 -68.46
CA ARG A 929 36.07 -143.75 -69.25
C ARG A 929 36.96 -144.23 -70.40
N LEU A 930 37.62 -143.33 -71.13
CA LEU A 930 38.56 -143.68 -72.20
C LEU A 930 39.82 -144.37 -71.67
N GLN A 931 40.30 -143.98 -70.49
CA GLN A 931 41.40 -144.62 -69.78
C GLN A 931 41.01 -146.04 -69.34
N GLY A 932 39.86 -146.22 -68.68
CA GLY A 932 39.35 -147.54 -68.33
C GLY A 932 39.13 -148.45 -69.55
N ALA A 933 38.64 -147.91 -70.66
CA ALA A 933 38.51 -148.63 -71.92
C ALA A 933 39.87 -148.97 -72.58
N LEU A 934 40.93 -148.20 -72.31
CA LEU A 934 42.30 -148.52 -72.72
C LEU A 934 42.89 -149.63 -71.84
N ASP A 935 42.64 -149.58 -70.53
CA ASP A 935 43.11 -150.56 -69.55
C ASP A 935 42.42 -151.93 -69.75
N GLU A 936 41.10 -151.96 -69.98
CA GLU A 936 40.37 -153.17 -70.41
C GLU A 936 40.95 -153.76 -71.70
N ARG A 937 41.27 -152.91 -72.68
CA ARG A 937 41.81 -153.36 -73.97
C ARG A 937 43.26 -153.85 -73.84
N THR A 938 44.00 -153.33 -72.87
CA THR A 938 45.33 -153.81 -72.49
C THR A 938 45.23 -155.19 -71.82
N LEU A 939 44.30 -155.37 -70.89
CA LEU A 939 44.00 -156.68 -70.28
C LEU A 939 43.52 -157.72 -71.32
N GLN A 940 42.76 -157.30 -72.34
CA GLN A 940 42.37 -158.17 -73.46
C GLN A 940 43.59 -158.57 -74.32
N LEU A 941 44.55 -157.67 -74.54
CA LEU A 941 45.80 -157.96 -75.24
C LEU A 941 46.71 -158.91 -74.42
N GLU A 942 46.80 -158.72 -73.10
CA GLU A 942 47.51 -159.65 -72.21
C GLU A 942 46.83 -161.03 -72.16
N HIS A 943 45.50 -161.08 -72.13
CA HIS A 943 44.76 -162.33 -72.13
C HIS A 943 44.94 -163.11 -73.45
N THR A 944 44.82 -162.43 -74.60
CA THR A 944 45.04 -163.04 -75.92
C THR A 944 46.49 -163.44 -76.15
N ARG A 945 47.45 -162.65 -75.65
CA ARG A 945 48.87 -163.04 -75.59
C ARG A 945 49.08 -164.32 -74.76
N GLY A 946 48.48 -164.41 -73.57
CA GLY A 946 48.53 -165.60 -72.73
C GLY A 946 47.79 -166.82 -73.34
N GLN A 947 46.86 -166.62 -74.28
CA GLN A 947 46.31 -167.71 -75.09
C GLN A 947 47.31 -168.15 -76.18
N LEU A 948 47.95 -167.20 -76.86
CA LEU A 948 48.98 -167.46 -77.87
C LEU A 948 50.16 -168.23 -77.29
N GLU A 949 50.73 -167.78 -76.16
CA GLU A 949 51.87 -168.42 -75.49
C GLU A 949 51.57 -169.89 -75.12
N ARG A 950 50.38 -170.18 -74.59
CA ARG A 950 49.92 -171.57 -74.34
C ARG A 950 49.76 -172.39 -75.62
N SER A 951 49.30 -171.79 -76.72
CA SER A 951 49.20 -172.47 -78.01
C SER A 951 50.58 -172.78 -78.62
N GLU A 952 51.58 -171.94 -78.37
CA GLU A 952 52.96 -172.24 -78.75
C GLU A 952 53.55 -173.39 -77.92
N GLU A 953 53.26 -173.45 -76.62
CA GLU A 953 53.70 -174.54 -75.74
C GLU A 953 53.07 -175.88 -76.14
N GLN A 954 51.74 -175.92 -76.37
CA GLN A 954 51.08 -177.09 -76.97
C GLN A 954 51.69 -177.44 -78.34
N GLY A 955 52.05 -176.43 -79.14
CA GLY A 955 52.77 -176.61 -80.39
C GLY A 955 54.20 -177.12 -80.22
N ARG A 956 54.89 -176.89 -79.09
CA ARG A 956 56.21 -177.48 -78.77
C ARG A 956 56.02 -178.95 -78.36
N GLU A 957 55.11 -179.21 -77.44
CA GLU A 957 54.80 -180.56 -76.95
C GLU A 957 54.40 -181.52 -78.08
N LEU A 958 53.51 -181.09 -78.98
CA LEU A 958 53.11 -181.88 -80.16
C LEU A 958 54.28 -182.15 -81.14
N ARG A 959 55.29 -181.27 -81.21
CA ARG A 959 56.50 -181.51 -82.02
C ARG A 959 57.44 -182.51 -81.36
N GLU A 960 57.53 -182.53 -80.03
CA GLU A 960 58.31 -183.50 -79.26
C GLU A 960 57.66 -184.90 -79.27
N GLN A 961 56.33 -184.97 -79.17
CA GLN A 961 55.54 -186.19 -79.39
C GLN A 961 55.64 -186.72 -80.82
N LEU A 962 55.82 -185.85 -81.83
CA LEU A 962 56.10 -186.26 -83.20
C LEU A 962 57.54 -186.78 -83.37
N ALA A 963 58.54 -186.16 -82.73
CA ALA A 963 59.93 -186.58 -82.79
C ALA A 963 60.10 -188.01 -82.24
N THR A 964 59.62 -188.26 -81.01
CA THR A 964 59.63 -189.59 -80.39
C THR A 964 58.88 -190.63 -81.25
N ARG A 965 57.71 -190.28 -81.80
CA ARG A 965 56.99 -191.15 -82.75
C ARG A 965 57.75 -191.44 -84.05
N THR A 966 58.61 -190.53 -84.52
CA THR A 966 59.48 -190.83 -85.68
C THR A 966 60.64 -191.75 -85.32
N GLU A 967 61.20 -191.67 -84.10
CA GLU A 967 62.23 -192.58 -83.60
C GLU A 967 61.69 -193.99 -83.34
N GLU A 968 60.49 -194.11 -82.75
CA GLU A 968 59.76 -195.39 -82.66
C GLU A 968 59.59 -196.02 -84.05
N ARG A 969 59.24 -195.21 -85.06
CA ARG A 969 59.00 -195.69 -86.43
C ARG A 969 60.27 -196.13 -87.14
N THR A 970 61.39 -195.42 -86.98
CA THR A 970 62.67 -195.81 -87.60
C THR A 970 63.26 -197.06 -86.94
N ALA A 971 63.13 -197.21 -85.62
CA ALA A 971 63.52 -198.42 -84.91
C ALA A 971 62.73 -199.66 -85.38
N LEU A 972 61.40 -199.56 -85.48
CA LEU A 972 60.55 -200.62 -86.04
C LEU A 972 60.89 -200.93 -87.51
N GLN A 973 61.15 -199.90 -88.32
CA GLN A 973 61.49 -200.07 -89.73
C GLN A 973 62.82 -200.84 -89.89
N ALA A 974 63.86 -200.48 -89.12
CA ALA A 974 65.13 -201.20 -89.08
C ALA A 974 64.97 -202.68 -88.63
N GLN A 975 64.09 -202.94 -87.65
CA GLN A 975 63.78 -204.30 -87.21
C GLN A 975 63.14 -205.15 -88.32
N THR A 976 62.24 -204.56 -89.13
CA THR A 976 61.65 -205.25 -90.29
C THR A 976 62.65 -205.48 -91.41
N GLU A 977 63.60 -204.57 -91.65
CA GLU A 977 64.67 -204.74 -92.63
C GLU A 977 65.64 -205.86 -92.22
N GLN A 978 65.95 -205.97 -90.92
CA GLN A 978 66.76 -207.08 -90.40
C GLN A 978 66.08 -208.44 -90.63
N GLN A 979 64.79 -208.58 -90.29
CA GLN A 979 64.02 -209.81 -90.54
C GLN A 979 63.89 -210.13 -92.05
N ALA A 980 63.73 -209.10 -92.90
CA ALA A 980 63.72 -209.28 -94.35
C ALA A 980 65.08 -209.79 -94.88
N SER A 981 66.21 -209.37 -94.28
CA SER A 981 67.54 -209.84 -94.67
C SER A 981 67.76 -211.33 -94.35
N GLU A 982 67.28 -211.82 -93.21
CA GLU A 982 67.35 -213.24 -92.82
C GLU A 982 66.49 -214.10 -93.74
N LEU A 983 65.25 -213.66 -94.04
CA LEU A 983 64.38 -214.30 -95.02
C LEU A 983 64.98 -214.32 -96.43
N ALA A 984 65.76 -213.30 -96.81
CA ALA A 984 66.48 -213.28 -98.09
C ALA A 984 67.65 -214.28 -98.15
N ILE A 985 68.32 -214.55 -97.02
CA ILE A 985 69.36 -215.58 -96.91
C ILE A 985 68.75 -216.98 -97.03
N GLU A 986 67.64 -217.25 -96.32
CA GLU A 986 66.92 -218.53 -96.44
C GLU A 986 66.34 -218.74 -97.85
N ARG A 987 65.72 -217.72 -98.47
CA ARG A 987 65.31 -217.80 -99.88
C ARG A 987 66.47 -218.13 -100.82
N ARG A 988 67.66 -217.55 -100.61
CA ARG A 988 68.86 -217.87 -101.40
C ARG A 988 69.41 -219.29 -101.15
N ARG A 989 69.21 -219.87 -99.96
CA ARG A 989 69.50 -221.30 -99.69
C ARG A 989 68.53 -222.21 -100.44
N LEU A 990 67.23 -221.92 -100.34
CA LEU A 990 66.17 -222.68 -101.02
C LEU A 990 66.30 -222.61 -102.56
N GLU A 991 66.58 -221.44 -103.13
CA GLU A 991 66.77 -221.31 -104.58
C GLU A 991 68.01 -222.07 -105.07
N LYS A 992 69.11 -222.08 -104.30
CA LYS A 992 70.29 -222.91 -104.63
C LYS A 992 70.00 -224.41 -104.56
N ALA A 993 69.21 -224.87 -103.60
CA ALA A 993 68.76 -226.26 -103.54
C ALA A 993 67.85 -226.62 -104.74
N ARG A 994 66.96 -225.70 -105.12
CA ARG A 994 66.04 -225.85 -106.26
C ARG A 994 66.77 -225.89 -107.61
N ILE A 995 67.77 -225.02 -107.82
CA ILE A 995 68.59 -225.01 -109.03
C ILE A 995 69.34 -226.33 -109.17
N LYS A 996 69.99 -226.81 -108.10
CA LYS A 996 70.68 -228.10 -108.11
C LYS A 996 69.74 -229.26 -108.49
N TRP A 997 68.52 -229.26 -107.96
CA TRP A 997 67.50 -230.27 -108.31
C TRP A 997 67.04 -230.17 -109.77
N GLY A 998 67.08 -228.96 -110.36
CA GLY A 998 66.90 -228.73 -111.80
C GLY A 998 68.04 -229.29 -112.65
N ASP A 999 69.29 -229.10 -112.24
CA ASP A 999 70.47 -229.65 -112.92
C ASP A 999 70.49 -231.19 -112.87
N ASP A 1000 70.20 -231.78 -111.70
CA ASP A 1000 70.08 -233.24 -111.52
C ASP A 1000 68.99 -233.83 -112.44
N ARG A 1001 67.86 -233.13 -112.58
CA ARG A 1001 66.76 -233.52 -113.50
C ARG A 1001 67.15 -233.36 -114.98
N ALA A 1002 67.74 -232.23 -115.36
CA ALA A 1002 68.18 -231.96 -116.73
C ALA A 1002 69.36 -232.86 -117.16
N SER A 1003 70.09 -233.45 -116.21
CA SER A 1003 71.06 -234.52 -116.44
C SER A 1003 70.35 -235.83 -116.83
N LEU A 1004 69.35 -236.25 -116.03
CA LEU A 1004 68.54 -237.44 -116.30
C LEU A 1004 67.78 -237.37 -117.65
N GLU A 1005 67.17 -236.22 -117.96
CA GLU A 1005 66.40 -236.04 -119.20
C GLU A 1005 67.32 -236.02 -120.45
N ARG A 1006 68.58 -235.54 -120.34
CA ARG A 1006 69.56 -235.63 -121.45
C ARG A 1006 70.24 -236.98 -121.59
N ALA A 1007 70.50 -237.71 -120.49
CA ALA A 1007 70.93 -239.11 -120.57
C ALA A 1007 69.89 -239.96 -121.34
N ARG A 1008 68.60 -239.67 -121.15
CA ARG A 1008 67.48 -240.30 -121.87
C ARG A 1008 67.43 -239.92 -123.36
N GLN A 1009 67.74 -238.66 -123.71
CA GLN A 1009 67.83 -238.21 -125.12
C GLN A 1009 69.07 -238.77 -125.84
N ALA A 1010 70.21 -238.86 -125.17
CA ALA A 1010 71.40 -239.50 -125.72
C ALA A 1010 71.16 -241.00 -126.01
N LEU A 1011 70.41 -241.70 -125.14
CA LEU A 1011 69.98 -243.07 -125.39
C LEU A 1011 69.05 -243.17 -126.61
N ALA A 1012 68.13 -242.22 -126.80
CA ALA A 1012 67.20 -242.21 -127.93
C ALA A 1012 67.91 -241.97 -129.28
N ALA A 1013 68.78 -240.95 -129.36
CA ALA A 1013 69.55 -240.66 -130.57
C ALA A 1013 70.55 -241.77 -130.92
N ALA A 1014 71.10 -242.48 -129.92
CA ALA A 1014 71.92 -243.67 -130.15
C ALA A 1014 71.15 -244.87 -130.73
N MET A 1015 69.81 -244.88 -130.64
CA MET A 1015 68.97 -245.87 -131.34
C MET A 1015 68.62 -245.42 -132.77
N GLU A 1016 68.56 -244.11 -133.03
CA GLU A 1016 68.39 -243.53 -134.38
C GLU A 1016 69.65 -243.68 -135.23
N GLN A 1017 70.83 -243.62 -134.59
CA GLN A 1017 72.17 -243.92 -135.15
C GLN A 1017 72.27 -245.30 -135.83
N ILE A 1018 71.31 -246.20 -135.58
CA ILE A 1018 71.30 -247.59 -136.07
C ILE A 1018 70.40 -247.77 -137.31
N GLN A 1019 69.40 -246.89 -137.55
CA GLN A 1019 68.40 -247.12 -138.62
C GLN A 1019 68.75 -246.49 -139.97
N GLU A 1020 69.31 -245.28 -140.03
CA GLU A 1020 69.70 -244.68 -141.33
C GLU A 1020 71.02 -245.25 -141.90
N ALA A 1021 71.78 -245.97 -141.09
CA ALA A 1021 72.97 -246.72 -141.52
C ALA A 1021 72.66 -247.89 -142.49
N GLU A 1022 71.39 -248.28 -142.65
CA GLU A 1022 70.96 -249.42 -143.45
C GLU A 1022 70.31 -249.04 -144.81
N ALA A 1023 70.33 -247.76 -145.19
CA ALA A 1023 69.42 -247.22 -146.21
C ALA A 1023 69.90 -247.19 -147.68
N ARG A 1024 70.64 -246.15 -148.12
CA ARG A 1024 70.74 -245.74 -149.56
C ARG A 1024 72.03 -244.96 -149.88
N PRO A 1025 72.43 -244.89 -151.17
CA PRO A 1025 73.17 -245.90 -151.93
C PRO A 1025 74.65 -245.50 -152.15
N ILE A 1026 75.39 -246.29 -152.92
CA ILE A 1026 76.80 -246.05 -153.28
C ILE A 1026 76.91 -245.21 -154.56
N GLU A 1027 77.60 -244.05 -154.48
CA GLU A 1027 78.43 -243.44 -155.54
C GLU A 1027 79.69 -242.84 -154.91
#